data_AF-A0A090EFB7-F1
#
_entry.id   AF-A0A090EFB7-F1
#
_cell.length_a   1.000
_cell.length_b   1.000
_cell.length_c   1.000
_cell.angle_alpha   90.00
_cell.angle_beta   90.00
_cell.angle_gamma   90.00
#
_symmetry.space_group_name_H-M   'P 1'
#
loop_
_entity.id
_entity.type
_entity.pdbx_description
1 polymer ?
#
loop_
_entity_poly.entity_id
_entity_poly.type
_entity_poly.pdbx_seq_one_letter_code
_entity_poly.pdbx_strand_id
1 'polypeptide(L)'
;MAYGIYDGHKATLSLYKDPPRIDGVYTRRTGLVTPPALGRPKAAVIGTGRVDGIPVYGQAKVVTTTYQGTRIGSQFNLTYPDPTSVATIDVVYLLAKDYFGRGYDIIRIEADGQVVFDAENGAIPSIQFRFYNGLQTAVDPVVKQIVGANAGAHTGDVLLVLPDYPAAQAPTITAVISNAASQTGGTKQLTWVGQAPTSPGTNTFRFAGYDPVDGILYQILTNAEIPSLTVCYLVALDVDTGVEQYRVPLEGSEIYVDANPYLAVLRGSGYVVVFARLDIAPTGVLPTRVYNATTGSIVAEFIENSDERFVWFASVKFGDQFLLAGTDIYDTAYDPTAFAVIDLTAGSFSVTRNSVSVGEIPMVAGRVAADSASFFMYDGNLVYEVTYGGDGWSTATVFDPDGQITGMHYDPLTEYLVVLETFPAGTYNVRLITPTTGAIVETFTVSLLLDYISGPLWTERAFPRPGYALFDHNHQEIWSIDINAKTATKLDEHATGVVFVDQARLAYFMYSSTNKIWTEYTIPGSTPGEITTQSHVTDLLTHLGPYTVDQIRFEGFNALFDWGDVIDKDTSILTVLRTYQDPLGFVWSDIGDEIVFRKTPTDGSFVADESLADTDIVFKSNGSIRSDDESDLTRVAKVTFEYVSKENNYQARTVTADEYSALYEVTRSTKEMNFSTSMVLSDADGEQYVQELLLRQQAKERTHSFSTFSDFAHLIPGDVISVPSGNIDYTVEISKVNIKENLVIDFEARDFQTSLAADVAVVSNTGYSGITSVTLQSQYIHLDIPLLRLGDDAAGAALVQYGMVAGRGQPNWGGGTLYRGDTASTFAVMYDQAPHTAFVGICKTVLPDNPNPHSGDFSSSIIVQRISGAAPTSAAESAVMLGTNLAFVGREGRWEGLGFTTVVDNGDGTFTISGFPVRGWRGTEVYGPQHQIGDLFVLVRQDWVRKLPHPPSDLDLTKYYKAVGFGGSIAAAVAEAHQIAGAAERPYAVVNLCGQLSGGDTIVDFDYRNRLSAWEMFNAVPSCGEATLAFEMDVLDADSPTGVLRTISVGTNQFTYTAAQKSADWGSPPPSAQARVYMMSATVGRGHVAEVTIPL
;
A
#
# COMPACT_ATOMS: atom_id res chain seq x y z
N MET A 1 -17.56 -5.98 -38.64
CA MET A 1 -18.37 -5.65 -39.84
C MET A 1 -18.79 -6.93 -40.54
N ALA A 2 -20.07 -7.00 -40.95
CA ALA A 2 -20.72 -7.81 -42.02
C ALA A 2 -20.87 -9.36 -41.95
N TYR A 3 -22.11 -9.76 -42.25
CA TYR A 3 -22.82 -11.06 -42.32
C TYR A 3 -22.35 -12.12 -43.33
N GLY A 4 -22.75 -13.38 -43.08
CA GLY A 4 -23.03 -14.42 -44.09
C GLY A 4 -23.85 -15.60 -43.52
N ILE A 5 -24.93 -16.03 -44.20
CA ILE A 5 -25.94 -17.03 -43.76
C ILE A 5 -26.02 -18.24 -44.75
N TYR A 6 -26.43 -19.42 -44.26
CA TYR A 6 -26.98 -20.66 -44.89
C TYR A 6 -25.97 -21.63 -45.56
N ASP A 7 -26.04 -22.99 -45.49
CA ASP A 7 -27.12 -23.99 -45.29
C ASP A 7 -26.54 -25.43 -44.98
N GLY A 8 -27.35 -26.36 -44.42
CA GLY A 8 -27.37 -27.80 -44.83
C GLY A 8 -26.70 -28.96 -44.03
N HIS A 9 -27.47 -29.59 -43.12
CA HIS A 9 -27.60 -31.05 -42.77
C HIS A 9 -26.45 -32.00 -42.26
N LYS A 10 -26.69 -32.50 -41.02
CA LYS A 10 -26.49 -33.87 -40.40
C LYS A 10 -25.05 -34.41 -40.26
N ALA A 11 -24.59 -34.99 -39.15
CA ALA A 11 -25.20 -35.44 -37.89
C ALA A 11 -24.11 -35.63 -36.81
N THR A 12 -24.40 -35.32 -35.55
CA THR A 12 -23.71 -35.94 -34.41
C THR A 12 -24.74 -36.33 -33.36
N LEU A 13 -24.64 -37.59 -32.94
CA LEU A 13 -25.52 -38.30 -32.02
C LEU A 13 -25.32 -37.73 -30.60
N SER A 14 -26.28 -36.98 -30.06
CA SER A 14 -26.32 -36.65 -28.64
C SER A 14 -27.18 -37.66 -27.91
N LEU A 15 -26.59 -38.40 -26.98
CA LEU A 15 -27.28 -39.27 -26.01
C LEU A 15 -27.38 -38.59 -24.64
N TYR A 16 -27.56 -37.27 -24.61
CA TYR A 16 -28.00 -36.58 -23.41
C TYR A 16 -29.51 -36.31 -23.50
N LYS A 17 -30.21 -36.74 -22.44
CA LYS A 17 -31.61 -36.40 -22.22
C LYS A 17 -31.65 -34.90 -21.95
N ASP A 18 -32.34 -34.14 -22.81
CA ASP A 18 -32.57 -32.71 -22.60
C ASP A 18 -33.11 -32.48 -21.17
N PRO A 19 -32.69 -31.40 -20.48
CA PRO A 19 -33.28 -31.02 -19.21
C PRO A 19 -34.80 -30.85 -19.35
N PRO A 20 -35.59 -31.07 -18.28
CA PRO A 20 -37.03 -30.83 -18.34
C PRO A 20 -37.28 -29.39 -18.81
N ARG A 21 -38.02 -29.26 -19.91
CA ARG A 21 -38.41 -27.96 -20.46
C ARG A 21 -39.27 -27.24 -19.43
N ILE A 22 -38.84 -26.05 -19.00
CA ILE A 22 -39.68 -25.12 -18.23
C ILE A 22 -40.81 -24.69 -19.17
N ASP A 23 -42.05 -25.13 -18.89
CA ASP A 23 -43.21 -24.88 -19.77
C ASP A 23 -44.04 -23.65 -19.35
N GLY A 24 -43.48 -22.82 -18.46
CA GLY A 24 -44.03 -21.52 -18.12
C GLY A 24 -43.80 -21.11 -16.67
N VAL A 25 -43.32 -19.88 -16.49
CA VAL A 25 -43.37 -19.15 -15.22
C VAL A 25 -44.72 -18.44 -15.16
N TYR A 26 -45.58 -18.83 -14.22
CA TYR A 26 -46.87 -18.18 -14.01
C TYR A 26 -46.77 -17.22 -12.82
N THR A 27 -46.71 -15.93 -13.11
CA THR A 27 -46.75 -14.88 -12.09
C THR A 27 -48.19 -14.50 -11.80
N ARG A 28 -48.72 -14.94 -10.65
CA ARG A 28 -50.05 -14.53 -10.18
C ARG A 28 -49.93 -13.29 -9.31
N ARG A 29 -50.46 -12.17 -9.77
CA ARG A 29 -50.54 -10.92 -8.99
C ARG A 29 -51.66 -11.03 -7.97
N THR A 30 -51.36 -10.82 -6.70
CA THR A 30 -52.29 -11.12 -5.59
C THR A 30 -52.88 -9.87 -4.92
N GLY A 31 -52.35 -8.67 -5.19
CA GLY A 31 -52.95 -7.42 -4.74
C GLY A 31 -52.11 -6.18 -5.07
N LEU A 32 -52.77 -5.03 -5.19
CA LEU A 32 -52.13 -3.72 -5.15
C LEU A 32 -51.99 -3.32 -3.68
N VAL A 33 -50.78 -3.07 -3.22
CA VAL A 33 -50.54 -2.54 -1.88
C VAL A 33 -50.23 -1.06 -2.08
N THR A 34 -51.22 -0.19 -1.89
CA THR A 34 -50.98 1.26 -1.87
C THR A 34 -50.49 1.61 -0.47
N PRO A 35 -49.20 1.90 -0.27
CA PRO A 35 -48.70 2.21 1.05
C PRO A 35 -49.15 3.63 1.44
N PRO A 36 -49.29 3.94 2.74
CA PRO A 36 -49.72 5.26 3.21
C PRO A 36 -48.57 6.28 3.07
N ALA A 37 -48.26 6.69 1.83
CA ALA A 37 -47.31 7.76 1.53
C ALA A 37 -47.94 9.17 1.65
N LEU A 38 -49.27 9.26 1.65
CA LEU A 38 -50.01 10.52 1.73
C LEU A 38 -49.81 11.19 3.09
N GLY A 39 -49.32 12.43 3.07
CA GLY A 39 -49.14 13.27 4.27
C GLY A 39 -47.78 13.15 4.94
N ARG A 40 -46.82 12.40 4.38
CA ARG A 40 -45.43 12.38 4.84
C ARG A 40 -44.61 13.46 4.10
N PRO A 41 -43.73 14.22 4.80
CA PRO A 41 -42.81 15.14 4.17
C PRO A 41 -41.81 14.40 3.27
N LYS A 42 -41.36 15.05 2.19
CA LYS A 42 -40.25 14.56 1.37
C LYS A 42 -38.96 15.15 1.91
N ALA A 43 -38.00 14.30 2.25
CA ALA A 43 -36.71 14.77 2.74
C ALA A 43 -35.97 15.59 1.68
N ALA A 44 -35.28 16.65 2.13
CA ALA A 44 -34.23 17.33 1.38
C ALA A 44 -32.89 16.95 2.01
N VAL A 45 -31.92 16.54 1.19
CA VAL A 45 -30.59 16.10 1.67
C VAL A 45 -29.53 17.03 1.08
N ILE A 46 -28.75 17.67 1.94
CA ILE A 46 -27.59 18.47 1.53
C ILE A 46 -26.36 17.62 1.82
N GLY A 47 -25.39 17.53 0.91
CA GLY A 47 -24.24 16.65 1.08
C GLY A 47 -24.67 15.18 1.15
N THR A 48 -24.28 14.51 2.23
CA THR A 48 -24.57 13.09 2.49
C THR A 48 -25.46 12.94 3.72
N GLY A 49 -26.44 12.05 3.65
CA GLY A 49 -27.34 11.83 4.78
C GLY A 49 -28.16 10.55 4.71
N ARG A 50 -28.59 10.09 5.88
CA ARG A 50 -29.44 8.91 6.06
C ARG A 50 -30.92 9.28 5.96
N VAL A 51 -31.64 8.59 5.08
CA VAL A 51 -33.07 8.80 4.81
C VAL A 51 -33.85 7.51 4.95
N ASP A 52 -35.09 7.64 5.44
CA ASP A 52 -36.05 6.55 5.49
C ASP A 52 -36.78 6.44 4.14
N GLY A 53 -36.82 5.24 3.59
CA GLY A 53 -37.55 4.96 2.36
C GLY A 53 -39.06 5.00 2.58
N ILE A 54 -39.75 5.89 1.87
CA ILE A 54 -41.22 5.94 1.86
C ILE A 54 -41.73 5.05 0.74
N PRO A 55 -42.38 3.91 1.01
CA PRO A 55 -42.93 3.07 -0.05
C PRO A 55 -44.07 3.83 -0.75
N VAL A 56 -43.95 4.06 -2.06
CA VAL A 56 -44.93 4.81 -2.87
C VAL A 56 -45.73 3.92 -3.81
N TYR A 57 -45.12 2.83 -4.28
CA TYR A 57 -45.79 1.84 -5.15
C TYR A 57 -45.43 0.43 -4.70
N GLY A 58 -46.41 -0.48 -4.68
CA GLY A 58 -46.21 -1.86 -4.26
C GLY A 58 -47.18 -2.83 -4.94
N GLN A 59 -46.66 -3.97 -5.42
CA GLN A 59 -47.46 -5.06 -5.98
C GLN A 59 -46.90 -6.41 -5.55
N ALA A 60 -47.67 -7.13 -4.74
CA ALA A 60 -47.35 -8.50 -4.35
C ALA A 60 -47.64 -9.47 -5.50
N LYS A 61 -46.74 -10.44 -5.68
CA LYS A 61 -46.82 -11.48 -6.69
C LYS A 61 -46.42 -12.83 -6.11
N VAL A 62 -47.06 -13.88 -6.59
CA VAL A 62 -46.66 -15.25 -6.33
C VAL A 62 -46.12 -15.79 -7.65
N VAL A 63 -44.84 -16.12 -7.66
CA VAL A 63 -44.18 -16.75 -8.80
C VAL A 63 -44.27 -18.25 -8.59
N THR A 64 -45.08 -18.93 -9.39
CA THR A 64 -45.18 -20.39 -9.38
C THR A 64 -44.42 -20.96 -10.57
N THR A 65 -43.39 -21.76 -10.27
CA THR A 65 -42.64 -22.50 -11.29
C THR A 65 -43.25 -23.90 -11.39
N THR A 66 -43.74 -24.25 -12.58
CA THR A 66 -44.37 -25.55 -12.84
C THR A 66 -43.55 -26.33 -13.86
N TYR A 67 -43.28 -27.60 -13.58
CA TYR A 67 -42.57 -28.50 -14.49
C TYR A 67 -43.58 -29.38 -15.24
N GLN A 68 -43.53 -29.41 -16.58
CA GLN A 68 -44.30 -30.37 -17.38
C GLN A 68 -43.40 -31.37 -18.08
N GLY A 69 -43.83 -32.62 -18.08
CA GLY A 69 -43.22 -33.70 -18.83
C GLY A 69 -43.79 -33.86 -20.22
N THR A 70 -42.94 -33.99 -21.24
CA THR A 70 -43.38 -34.50 -22.54
C THR A 70 -43.14 -36.01 -22.63
N ARG A 71 -44.16 -36.77 -23.08
CA ARG A 71 -44.11 -38.23 -23.16
C ARG A 71 -43.30 -38.68 -24.38
N ILE A 72 -42.27 -39.50 -24.17
CA ILE A 72 -41.59 -40.26 -25.24
C ILE A 72 -41.83 -41.76 -24.98
N GLY A 73 -42.69 -42.40 -25.79
CA GLY A 73 -43.00 -43.83 -25.68
C GLY A 73 -44.01 -44.22 -24.59
N SER A 74 -43.92 -45.47 -24.10
CA SER A 74 -44.93 -46.10 -23.22
C SER A 74 -44.60 -46.10 -21.72
N GLN A 75 -43.41 -45.68 -21.30
CA GLN A 75 -43.05 -45.58 -19.88
C GLN A 75 -43.02 -44.13 -19.39
N PHE A 76 -43.77 -43.86 -18.32
CA PHE A 76 -43.76 -42.61 -17.56
C PHE A 76 -42.88 -42.84 -16.33
N ASN A 77 -41.66 -42.30 -16.32
CA ASN A 77 -40.89 -42.14 -15.08
C ASN A 77 -40.00 -40.90 -15.21
N LEU A 78 -40.49 -39.80 -14.66
CA LEU A 78 -39.77 -38.57 -14.40
C LEU A 78 -40.31 -38.05 -13.07
N THR A 79 -39.53 -38.19 -12.00
CA THR A 79 -39.79 -37.51 -10.73
C THR A 79 -39.48 -36.04 -10.95
N TYR A 80 -40.50 -35.18 -10.95
CA TYR A 80 -40.30 -33.72 -11.01
C TYR A 80 -40.16 -33.19 -9.59
N PRO A 81 -39.42 -32.08 -9.38
CA PRO A 81 -39.58 -31.28 -8.18
C PRO A 81 -41.03 -30.83 -8.06
N ASP A 82 -41.59 -30.81 -6.85
CA ASP A 82 -42.88 -30.17 -6.60
C ASP A 82 -42.82 -28.70 -7.07
N PRO A 83 -43.90 -28.16 -7.65
CA PRO A 83 -43.92 -26.77 -8.10
C PRO A 83 -43.59 -25.83 -6.94
N THR A 84 -42.52 -25.05 -7.09
CA THR A 84 -42.13 -24.06 -6.09
C THR A 84 -42.95 -22.79 -6.30
N SER A 85 -43.54 -22.28 -5.22
CA SER A 85 -44.21 -20.98 -5.21
C SER A 85 -43.48 -20.06 -4.25
N VAL A 86 -42.89 -18.99 -4.79
CA VAL A 86 -42.21 -17.96 -3.99
C VAL A 86 -43.05 -16.69 -4.03
N ALA A 87 -43.35 -16.14 -2.85
CA ALA A 87 -43.98 -14.84 -2.74
C ALA A 87 -42.89 -13.77 -2.90
N THR A 88 -43.04 -12.91 -3.90
CA THR A 88 -42.17 -11.75 -4.13
C THR A 88 -43.00 -10.47 -4.16
N ILE A 89 -42.35 -9.32 -4.00
CA ILE A 89 -42.97 -8.01 -4.09
C ILE A 89 -42.17 -7.10 -5.01
N ASP A 90 -42.87 -6.45 -5.92
CA ASP A 90 -42.34 -5.27 -6.62
C ASP A 90 -42.66 -4.04 -5.78
N VAL A 91 -41.64 -3.33 -5.31
CA VAL A 91 -41.84 -2.14 -4.47
C VAL A 91 -40.93 -1.00 -4.89
N VAL A 92 -41.44 0.22 -4.76
CA VAL A 92 -40.73 1.47 -5.08
C VAL A 92 -40.77 2.38 -3.87
N TYR A 93 -39.60 2.83 -3.43
CA TYR A 93 -39.42 3.78 -2.34
C TYR A 93 -39.02 5.14 -2.89
N LEU A 94 -39.64 6.18 -2.34
CA LEU A 94 -39.16 7.55 -2.44
C LEU A 94 -38.21 7.80 -1.28
N LEU A 95 -36.98 8.23 -1.60
CA LEU A 95 -35.93 8.50 -0.61
C LEU A 95 -35.85 9.99 -0.29
N ALA A 96 -35.82 10.84 -1.32
CA ALA A 96 -35.72 12.29 -1.18
C ALA A 96 -36.29 13.00 -2.42
N LYS A 97 -36.43 14.32 -2.34
CA LYS A 97 -36.65 15.16 -3.51
C LYS A 97 -35.38 15.94 -3.85
N ASP A 98 -35.02 15.98 -5.13
CA ASP A 98 -33.89 16.78 -5.58
C ASP A 98 -34.31 18.25 -5.76
N TYR A 99 -34.15 19.04 -4.69
CA TYR A 99 -34.36 20.48 -4.73
C TYR A 99 -33.22 21.26 -5.40
N PHE A 100 -32.06 20.63 -5.56
CA PHE A 100 -30.80 21.25 -6.00
C PHE A 100 -30.51 21.01 -7.48
N GLY A 101 -31.12 19.97 -8.08
CA GLY A 101 -30.97 19.62 -9.49
C GLY A 101 -29.60 19.03 -9.84
N ARG A 102 -28.89 18.49 -8.84
CA ARG A 102 -27.55 17.90 -8.99
C ARG A 102 -27.59 16.39 -9.19
N GLY A 103 -28.69 15.75 -8.83
CA GLY A 103 -28.77 14.31 -8.67
C GLY A 103 -28.07 13.82 -7.39
N TYR A 104 -28.38 12.59 -6.99
CA TYR A 104 -27.76 11.90 -5.87
C TYR A 104 -27.09 10.62 -6.32
N ASP A 105 -26.07 10.19 -5.59
CA ASP A 105 -25.54 8.83 -5.61
C ASP A 105 -26.02 8.06 -4.36
N ILE A 106 -26.08 6.74 -4.50
CA ILE A 106 -26.46 5.83 -3.41
C ILE A 106 -25.19 5.35 -2.70
N ILE A 107 -25.11 5.57 -1.38
CA ILE A 107 -23.97 5.16 -0.56
C ILE A 107 -24.27 3.85 0.15
N ARG A 108 -25.44 3.71 0.75
CA ARG A 108 -25.80 2.50 1.51
C ARG A 108 -27.28 2.22 1.46
N ILE A 109 -27.67 0.94 1.48
CA ILE A 109 -29.05 0.50 1.61
C ILE A 109 -29.11 -0.52 2.74
N GLU A 110 -30.08 -0.35 3.64
CA GLU A 110 -30.45 -1.34 4.64
C GLU A 110 -31.91 -1.73 4.45
N ALA A 111 -32.17 -3.04 4.38
CA ALA A 111 -33.50 -3.62 4.32
C ALA A 111 -33.77 -4.41 5.60
N ASP A 112 -34.85 -4.09 6.32
CA ASP A 112 -35.20 -4.71 7.61
C ASP A 112 -34.05 -4.69 8.65
N GLY A 113 -33.28 -3.59 8.64
CA GLY A 113 -32.12 -3.37 9.51
C GLY A 113 -30.86 -4.17 9.12
N GLN A 114 -30.90 -4.90 8.01
CA GLN A 114 -29.74 -5.61 7.45
C GLN A 114 -29.12 -4.78 6.33
N VAL A 115 -27.79 -4.66 6.30
CA VAL A 115 -27.07 -4.00 5.21
C VAL A 115 -27.19 -4.84 3.95
N VAL A 116 -27.79 -4.28 2.90
CA VAL A 116 -27.96 -4.95 1.62
C VAL A 116 -27.13 -4.32 0.50
N PHE A 117 -26.53 -3.15 0.73
CA PHE A 117 -25.58 -2.50 -0.16
C PHE A 117 -24.78 -1.45 0.63
N ASP A 118 -23.48 -1.32 0.39
CA ASP A 118 -22.62 -0.29 1.00
C ASP A 118 -21.46 0.05 0.05
N ALA A 119 -21.60 1.14 -0.71
CA ALA A 119 -20.62 1.64 -1.66
C ALA A 119 -19.34 2.18 -0.99
N GLU A 120 -19.42 2.65 0.26
CA GLU A 120 -18.28 3.21 0.99
C GLU A 120 -17.37 2.09 1.50
N ASN A 121 -17.96 0.99 1.98
CA ASN A 121 -17.25 -0.16 2.54
C ASN A 121 -17.09 -1.32 1.54
N GLY A 122 -17.39 -1.09 0.25
CA GLY A 122 -17.31 -2.09 -0.82
C GLY A 122 -18.25 -3.28 -0.64
N ALA A 123 -19.35 -3.13 0.12
CA ALA A 123 -20.38 -4.14 0.23
C ALA A 123 -21.28 -4.11 -1.00
N ILE A 124 -21.29 -5.25 -1.68
CA ILE A 124 -21.93 -5.46 -2.97
C ILE A 124 -23.44 -5.73 -2.75
N PRO A 125 -24.35 -5.31 -3.66
CA PRO A 125 -25.78 -5.48 -3.45
C PRO A 125 -26.24 -6.92 -3.20
N SER A 126 -26.72 -7.25 -2.00
CA SER A 126 -27.34 -8.57 -1.71
C SER A 126 -28.76 -8.71 -2.25
N ILE A 127 -29.32 -7.62 -2.78
CA ILE A 127 -30.63 -7.57 -3.41
C ILE A 127 -30.55 -6.86 -4.76
N GLN A 128 -31.41 -7.25 -5.69
CA GLN A 128 -31.56 -6.51 -6.93
C GLN A 128 -32.26 -5.18 -6.65
N PHE A 129 -31.67 -4.08 -7.10
CA PHE A 129 -32.32 -2.77 -7.07
C PHE A 129 -32.03 -1.94 -8.32
N ARG A 130 -32.87 -0.93 -8.56
CA ARG A 130 -32.58 0.18 -9.46
C ARG A 130 -32.70 1.48 -8.70
N PHE A 131 -31.69 2.32 -8.81
CA PHE A 131 -31.66 3.62 -8.16
C PHE A 131 -31.83 4.73 -9.21
N TYR A 132 -32.71 5.69 -8.91
CA TYR A 132 -32.95 6.87 -9.73
C TYR A 132 -32.55 8.10 -8.93
N ASN A 133 -31.64 8.88 -9.49
CA ASN A 133 -30.95 9.95 -8.79
C ASN A 133 -31.74 11.27 -8.65
N GLY A 134 -32.98 11.34 -9.12
CA GLY A 134 -33.78 12.58 -9.12
C GLY A 134 -33.73 13.37 -10.44
N LEU A 135 -32.85 13.01 -11.38
CA LEU A 135 -32.76 13.66 -12.70
C LEU A 135 -33.48 12.89 -13.81
N GLN A 136 -34.12 11.77 -13.47
CA GLN A 136 -34.77 10.90 -14.43
C GLN A 136 -36.01 11.57 -15.05
N THR A 137 -36.10 11.51 -16.39
CA THR A 137 -37.26 11.99 -17.18
C THR A 137 -38.16 10.86 -17.66
N ALA A 138 -37.69 9.60 -17.56
CA ALA A 138 -38.42 8.41 -17.95
C ALA A 138 -38.92 7.64 -16.72
N VAL A 139 -40.13 7.11 -16.81
CA VAL A 139 -40.74 6.30 -15.76
C VAL A 139 -40.24 4.85 -15.80
N ASP A 140 -39.92 4.29 -14.63
CA ASP A 140 -39.47 2.89 -14.44
C ASP A 140 -40.53 1.86 -14.93
N PRO A 141 -40.11 0.74 -15.55
CA PRO A 141 -41.01 -0.31 -16.02
C PRO A 141 -41.95 -0.91 -14.95
N VAL A 142 -41.47 -1.10 -13.71
CA VAL A 142 -42.27 -1.60 -12.58
C VAL A 142 -43.33 -0.57 -12.21
N VAL A 143 -42.99 0.72 -12.18
CA VAL A 143 -43.99 1.79 -11.91
C VAL A 143 -45.07 1.82 -13.00
N LYS A 144 -44.68 1.72 -14.28
CA LYS A 144 -45.64 1.62 -15.41
C LYS A 144 -46.52 0.38 -15.29
N GLN A 145 -45.96 -0.74 -14.84
CA GLN A 145 -46.69 -1.99 -14.63
C GLN A 145 -47.71 -1.88 -13.49
N ILE A 146 -47.37 -1.18 -12.41
CA ILE A 146 -48.23 -1.02 -11.23
C ILE A 146 -49.33 0.02 -11.48
N VAL A 147 -49.00 1.16 -12.09
CA VAL A 147 -49.87 2.37 -12.15
C VAL A 147 -50.46 2.62 -13.55
N GLY A 148 -49.89 2.06 -14.61
CA GLY A 148 -50.35 2.25 -15.99
C GLY A 148 -50.06 3.66 -16.53
N ALA A 149 -51.02 4.26 -17.24
CA ALA A 149 -50.83 5.53 -17.95
C ALA A 149 -50.51 6.74 -17.04
N ASN A 150 -50.75 6.64 -15.74
CA ASN A 150 -50.57 7.72 -14.76
C ASN A 150 -49.23 7.65 -14.00
N ALA A 151 -48.29 6.82 -14.46
CA ALA A 151 -47.07 6.45 -13.74
C ALA A 151 -45.99 7.56 -13.58
N GLY A 152 -46.33 8.84 -13.85
CA GLY A 152 -45.37 9.95 -13.89
C GLY A 152 -45.21 10.77 -12.61
N ALA A 153 -45.97 10.50 -11.53
CA ALA A 153 -46.09 11.41 -10.38
C ALA A 153 -44.80 11.65 -9.57
N HIS A 154 -43.86 10.70 -9.61
CA HIS A 154 -42.55 10.78 -8.93
C HIS A 154 -41.37 10.88 -9.91
N THR A 155 -41.63 11.29 -11.15
CA THR A 155 -40.57 11.58 -12.13
C THR A 155 -39.83 12.83 -11.65
N GLY A 156 -38.54 12.69 -11.31
CA GLY A 156 -37.73 13.76 -10.72
C GLY A 156 -37.54 13.69 -9.19
N ASP A 157 -38.12 12.68 -8.51
CA ASP A 157 -37.78 12.38 -7.11
C ASP A 157 -36.64 11.33 -7.05
N VAL A 158 -35.92 11.24 -5.94
CA VAL A 158 -34.92 10.17 -5.74
C VAL A 158 -35.65 8.87 -5.38
N LEU A 159 -35.50 7.84 -6.20
CA LEU A 159 -36.26 6.58 -6.06
C LEU A 159 -35.35 5.36 -5.93
N LEU A 160 -35.74 4.42 -5.08
CA LEU A 160 -35.19 3.08 -5.01
C LEU A 160 -36.26 2.06 -5.41
N VAL A 161 -36.02 1.32 -6.49
CA VAL A 161 -36.91 0.28 -6.99
C VAL A 161 -36.35 -1.08 -6.63
N LEU A 162 -37.11 -1.90 -5.91
CA LEU A 162 -36.78 -3.28 -5.60
C LEU A 162 -37.71 -4.20 -6.42
N PRO A 163 -37.26 -4.68 -7.59
CA PRO A 163 -38.01 -5.68 -8.34
C PRO A 163 -37.91 -7.05 -7.66
N ASP A 164 -39.00 -7.81 -7.65
CA ASP A 164 -39.01 -9.22 -7.21
C ASP A 164 -38.41 -9.50 -5.81
N TYR A 165 -38.48 -8.54 -4.87
CA TYR A 165 -37.94 -8.72 -3.53
C TYR A 165 -38.60 -9.94 -2.85
N PRO A 166 -37.84 -10.89 -2.27
CA PRO A 166 -38.34 -12.19 -1.81
C PRO A 166 -39.08 -12.12 -0.47
N ALA A 167 -40.12 -11.30 -0.40
CA ALA A 167 -40.98 -11.17 0.77
C ALA A 167 -42.46 -11.01 0.38
N ALA A 168 -43.33 -11.37 1.32
CA ALA A 168 -44.78 -11.19 1.17
C ALA A 168 -45.23 -9.74 1.42
N GLN A 169 -44.38 -8.92 2.05
CA GLN A 169 -44.63 -7.52 2.39
C GLN A 169 -43.42 -6.67 2.02
N ALA A 170 -43.64 -5.37 1.85
CA ALA A 170 -42.58 -4.41 1.57
C ALA A 170 -41.63 -4.34 2.78
N PRO A 171 -40.30 -4.50 2.58
CA PRO A 171 -39.33 -4.36 3.67
C PRO A 171 -39.32 -2.92 4.21
N THR A 172 -38.83 -2.74 5.42
CA THR A 172 -38.40 -1.41 5.87
C THR A 172 -37.10 -1.05 5.16
N ILE A 173 -37.00 0.15 4.60
CA ILE A 173 -35.81 0.62 3.90
C ILE A 173 -35.26 1.84 4.60
N THR A 174 -33.96 1.82 4.89
CA THR A 174 -33.19 3.03 5.17
C THR A 174 -32.03 3.08 4.18
N ALA A 175 -31.70 4.27 3.70
CA ALA A 175 -30.64 4.46 2.72
C ALA A 175 -29.78 5.66 3.10
N VAL A 176 -28.49 5.60 2.76
CA VAL A 176 -27.61 6.77 2.80
C VAL A 176 -27.41 7.22 1.35
N ILE A 177 -27.75 8.47 1.06
CA ILE A 177 -27.61 9.07 -0.27
C ILE A 177 -26.76 10.34 -0.17
N SER A 178 -26.10 10.71 -1.27
CA SER A 178 -25.26 11.90 -1.31
C SER A 178 -25.37 12.66 -2.62
N ASN A 179 -25.50 13.98 -2.57
CA ASN A 179 -25.35 14.86 -3.75
C ASN A 179 -23.97 15.53 -3.82
N ALA A 180 -23.07 15.17 -2.91
CA ALA A 180 -21.68 15.61 -2.87
C ALA A 180 -20.69 14.45 -3.07
N ALA A 181 -21.18 13.23 -3.25
CA ALA A 181 -20.32 12.08 -3.47
C ALA A 181 -19.57 12.16 -4.79
N SER A 182 -18.37 11.61 -4.78
CA SER A 182 -17.62 11.31 -5.98
C SER A 182 -17.83 9.85 -6.35
N GLN A 183 -18.21 9.59 -7.61
CA GLN A 183 -18.18 8.23 -8.13
C GLN A 183 -16.73 7.74 -8.15
N THR A 184 -16.51 6.57 -7.56
CA THR A 184 -15.22 5.87 -7.56
C THR A 184 -15.32 4.75 -8.59
N GLY A 185 -14.24 4.53 -9.34
CA GLY A 185 -14.23 3.65 -10.50
C GLY A 185 -13.45 4.29 -11.64
N GLY A 186 -12.50 3.55 -12.19
CA GLY A 186 -11.57 4.11 -13.16
C GLY A 186 -10.54 3.08 -13.60
N THR A 187 -9.77 3.45 -14.61
CA THR A 187 -8.67 2.63 -15.11
C THR A 187 -7.36 3.39 -14.99
N LYS A 188 -6.34 2.76 -14.40
CA LYS A 188 -4.98 3.30 -14.36
C LYS A 188 -4.04 2.34 -15.08
N GLN A 189 -3.37 2.84 -16.12
CA GLN A 189 -2.40 2.04 -16.86
C GLN A 189 -1.04 2.08 -16.15
N LEU A 190 -0.43 0.91 -15.96
CA LEU A 190 0.90 0.77 -15.37
C LEU A 190 1.95 0.95 -16.46
N THR A 191 2.58 2.11 -16.50
CA THR A 191 3.40 2.55 -17.64
C THR A 191 4.82 1.99 -17.58
N TRP A 192 5.29 1.45 -18.71
CA TRP A 192 6.69 1.02 -18.89
C TRP A 192 7.63 2.22 -18.97
N VAL A 193 8.77 2.12 -18.28
CA VAL A 193 9.84 3.13 -18.34
C VAL A 193 10.92 2.69 -19.34
N GLY A 194 11.26 1.39 -19.36
CA GLY A 194 12.16 0.84 -20.38
C GLY A 194 11.43 0.44 -21.67
N GLN A 195 12.15 -0.20 -22.60
CA GLN A 195 11.55 -0.73 -23.83
C GLN A 195 10.30 -1.57 -23.53
N ALA A 196 9.18 -1.19 -24.12
CA ALA A 196 7.91 -1.90 -23.97
C ALA A 196 7.93 -3.24 -24.74
N PRO A 197 7.18 -4.25 -24.27
CA PRO A 197 7.03 -5.52 -24.99
C PRO A 197 6.55 -5.32 -26.44
N THR A 198 7.14 -6.03 -27.39
CA THR A 198 6.89 -5.85 -28.83
C THR A 198 5.98 -6.92 -29.43
N SER A 199 6.00 -8.15 -28.91
CA SER A 199 5.18 -9.27 -29.41
C SER A 199 4.05 -9.65 -28.45
N PRO A 200 2.82 -9.91 -28.94
CA PRO A 200 1.78 -10.55 -28.17
C PRO A 200 1.97 -12.06 -28.26
N GLY A 201 2.97 -12.63 -27.58
CA GLY A 201 2.87 -14.04 -27.25
C GLY A 201 1.54 -14.24 -26.52
N THR A 202 0.72 -15.22 -26.90
CA THR A 202 -0.55 -15.56 -26.21
C THR A 202 -0.35 -15.97 -24.73
N ASN A 203 0.87 -15.81 -24.20
CA ASN A 203 1.38 -16.26 -22.93
C ASN A 203 2.16 -15.17 -22.18
N THR A 204 2.32 -13.93 -22.67
CA THR A 204 3.17 -12.91 -22.01
C THR A 204 2.66 -12.55 -20.59
N PHE A 205 1.36 -12.72 -20.34
CA PHE A 205 0.75 -12.58 -19.02
C PHE A 205 1.04 -13.76 -18.07
N ARG A 206 1.56 -14.89 -18.59
CA ARG A 206 1.88 -16.09 -17.78
C ARG A 206 3.16 -15.91 -16.96
N PHE A 207 3.85 -14.81 -17.18
CA PHE A 207 5.17 -14.52 -16.66
C PHE A 207 5.08 -13.52 -15.49
N ALA A 208 3.90 -13.41 -14.88
CA ALA A 208 3.58 -12.35 -13.94
C ALA A 208 3.06 -12.89 -12.61
N GLY A 209 3.27 -12.11 -11.56
CA GLY A 209 2.84 -12.40 -10.21
C GLY A 209 2.63 -11.09 -9.45
N TYR A 210 1.66 -11.07 -8.56
CA TYR A 210 1.29 -9.88 -7.80
C TYR A 210 1.62 -10.04 -6.31
N ASP A 211 2.28 -9.03 -5.76
CA ASP A 211 2.50 -8.90 -4.32
C ASP A 211 1.48 -7.90 -3.72
N PRO A 212 0.43 -8.37 -3.03
CA PRO A 212 -0.56 -7.50 -2.42
C PRO A 212 0.00 -6.75 -1.20
N VAL A 213 1.03 -7.30 -0.54
CA VAL A 213 1.66 -6.66 0.63
C VAL A 213 2.47 -5.47 0.15
N ASP A 214 3.23 -5.68 -0.93
CA ASP A 214 4.12 -4.67 -1.43
C ASP A 214 3.51 -3.71 -2.47
N GLY A 215 2.34 -4.04 -3.04
CA GLY A 215 1.74 -3.27 -4.12
C GLY A 215 2.55 -3.34 -5.41
N ILE A 216 3.24 -4.46 -5.66
CA ILE A 216 4.12 -4.63 -6.83
C ILE A 216 3.58 -5.76 -7.70
N LEU A 217 3.41 -5.47 -8.99
CA LEU A 217 3.20 -6.48 -10.01
C LEU A 217 4.54 -6.78 -10.68
N TYR A 218 5.04 -7.99 -10.47
CA TYR A 218 6.25 -8.49 -11.11
C TYR A 218 5.93 -9.12 -12.46
N GLN A 219 6.72 -8.83 -13.48
CA GLN A 219 6.62 -9.47 -14.80
C GLN A 219 7.99 -9.84 -15.36
N ILE A 220 8.16 -11.08 -15.82
CA ILE A 220 9.34 -11.51 -16.57
C ILE A 220 9.17 -11.15 -18.05
N LEU A 221 10.24 -10.61 -18.64
CA LEU A 221 10.40 -10.36 -20.06
C LEU A 221 11.47 -11.30 -20.62
N THR A 222 11.10 -12.03 -21.66
CA THR A 222 11.93 -13.01 -22.37
C THR A 222 12.24 -12.51 -23.80
N ASN A 223 12.99 -13.30 -24.57
CA ASN A 223 13.26 -12.99 -25.98
C ASN A 223 11.96 -12.94 -26.83
N ALA A 224 10.86 -13.55 -26.36
CA ALA A 224 9.56 -13.45 -26.99
C ALA A 224 8.95 -12.04 -26.85
N GLU A 225 9.07 -11.40 -25.68
CA GLU A 225 8.53 -10.07 -25.43
C GLU A 225 9.42 -8.98 -26.05
N ILE A 226 10.73 -9.09 -25.83
CA ILE A 226 11.74 -8.16 -26.32
C ILE A 226 12.77 -8.97 -27.14
N PRO A 227 12.71 -8.91 -28.48
CA PRO A 227 13.68 -9.58 -29.33
C PRO A 227 15.10 -9.14 -28.97
N SER A 228 16.06 -10.08 -29.05
CA SER A 228 17.49 -9.92 -28.73
C SER A 228 17.86 -9.98 -27.25
N LEU A 229 16.92 -10.30 -26.35
CA LEU A 229 17.29 -10.63 -24.99
C LEU A 229 18.06 -11.96 -24.95
N THR A 230 19.21 -11.97 -24.27
CA THR A 230 20.03 -13.17 -24.03
C THR A 230 19.81 -13.76 -22.62
N VAL A 231 19.13 -13.01 -21.75
CA VAL A 231 18.73 -13.37 -20.38
C VAL A 231 17.32 -12.83 -20.12
N CYS A 232 16.58 -13.43 -19.20
CA CYS A 232 15.31 -12.90 -18.73
C CYS A 232 15.51 -11.62 -17.92
N TYR A 233 14.53 -10.72 -18.03
CA TYR A 233 14.44 -9.51 -17.22
C TYR A 233 13.22 -9.58 -16.31
N LEU A 234 13.38 -9.30 -15.02
CA LEU A 234 12.26 -9.10 -14.12
C LEU A 234 11.95 -7.60 -14.06
N VAL A 235 10.69 -7.24 -14.24
CA VAL A 235 10.19 -5.86 -14.11
C VAL A 235 9.30 -5.77 -12.89
N ALA A 236 9.50 -4.73 -12.09
CA ALA A 236 8.64 -4.37 -10.96
C ALA A 236 7.76 -3.17 -11.34
N LEU A 237 6.45 -3.42 -11.48
CA LEU A 237 5.44 -2.40 -11.75
C LEU A 237 4.75 -2.03 -10.45
N ASP A 238 4.85 -0.77 -10.05
CA ASP A 238 4.21 -0.28 -8.83
C ASP A 238 2.77 0.10 -9.12
N VAL A 239 1.86 -0.58 -8.40
CA VAL A 239 0.42 -0.39 -8.59
C VAL A 239 -0.07 0.92 -8.01
N ASP A 240 0.59 1.47 -6.99
CA ASP A 240 0.18 2.72 -6.36
C ASP A 240 0.54 3.91 -7.27
N THR A 241 1.80 3.96 -7.75
CA THR A 241 2.26 5.02 -8.66
C THR A 241 1.81 4.82 -10.11
N GLY A 242 1.49 3.60 -10.53
CA GLY A 242 1.12 3.27 -11.90
C GLY A 242 2.31 3.34 -12.88
N VAL A 243 3.54 3.18 -12.39
CA VAL A 243 4.76 3.28 -13.20
C VAL A 243 5.71 2.14 -12.87
N GLU A 244 6.46 1.68 -13.86
CA GLU A 244 7.61 0.80 -13.66
C GLU A 244 8.65 1.44 -12.73
N GLN A 245 8.95 0.77 -11.60
CA GLN A 245 9.99 1.25 -10.67
C GLN A 245 11.39 0.93 -11.19
N TYR A 246 11.60 -0.33 -11.58
CA TYR A 246 12.87 -0.83 -12.08
C TYR A 246 12.69 -2.12 -12.87
N ARG A 247 13.72 -2.45 -13.67
CA ARG A 247 13.88 -3.76 -14.32
C ARG A 247 15.29 -4.29 -14.11
N VAL A 248 15.42 -5.57 -13.81
CA VAL A 248 16.69 -6.21 -13.44
C VAL A 248 16.92 -7.48 -14.26
N PRO A 249 18.15 -7.74 -14.77
CA PRO A 249 18.45 -9.02 -15.41
C PRO A 249 18.50 -10.14 -14.37
N LEU A 250 17.97 -11.31 -14.69
CA LEU A 250 18.02 -12.47 -13.80
C LEU A 250 19.28 -13.30 -14.07
N GLU A 251 20.08 -13.54 -13.04
CA GLU A 251 21.30 -14.34 -13.09
C GLU A 251 21.02 -15.78 -13.55
N GLY A 252 21.82 -16.31 -14.48
CA GLY A 252 21.68 -17.69 -14.96
C GLY A 252 20.41 -17.98 -15.78
N SER A 253 19.63 -16.96 -16.13
CA SER A 253 18.32 -17.12 -16.79
C SER A 253 18.39 -17.37 -18.30
N GLU A 254 19.57 -17.62 -18.86
CA GLU A 254 19.75 -17.99 -20.28
C GLU A 254 18.94 -19.25 -20.64
N ILE A 255 18.70 -20.12 -19.66
CA ILE A 255 17.89 -21.34 -19.81
C ILE A 255 16.38 -21.05 -19.90
N TYR A 256 15.94 -19.87 -19.46
CA TYR A 256 14.52 -19.47 -19.45
C TYR A 256 14.18 -18.51 -20.59
N VAL A 257 15.17 -17.85 -21.18
CA VAL A 257 14.96 -16.70 -22.10
C VAL A 257 14.24 -17.06 -23.40
N ASP A 258 14.36 -18.31 -23.84
CA ASP A 258 13.63 -18.87 -24.98
C ASP A 258 12.56 -19.89 -24.55
N ALA A 259 12.30 -20.00 -23.24
CA ALA A 259 11.29 -20.87 -22.65
C ALA A 259 10.01 -20.08 -22.29
N ASN A 260 9.01 -20.77 -21.70
CA ASN A 260 7.83 -20.15 -21.11
C ASN A 260 7.92 -20.20 -19.56
N PRO A 261 8.67 -19.28 -18.91
CA PRO A 261 8.84 -19.31 -17.47
C PRO A 261 7.57 -18.87 -16.74
N TYR A 262 7.24 -19.51 -15.63
CA TYR A 262 6.21 -19.07 -14.70
C TYR A 262 6.85 -18.30 -13.54
N LEU A 263 6.02 -17.50 -12.87
CA LEU A 263 6.42 -16.65 -11.75
C LEU A 263 5.48 -16.86 -10.58
N ALA A 264 6.03 -17.16 -9.40
CA ALA A 264 5.35 -17.08 -8.12
C ALA A 264 6.04 -16.03 -7.24
N VAL A 265 5.27 -15.39 -6.34
CA VAL A 265 5.78 -14.31 -5.49
C VAL A 265 5.81 -14.77 -4.04
N LEU A 266 6.94 -14.58 -3.37
CA LEU A 266 7.04 -14.75 -1.93
C LEU A 266 6.57 -13.43 -1.28
N ARG A 267 5.28 -13.35 -0.95
CA ARG A 267 4.58 -12.12 -0.53
C ARG A 267 5.33 -11.33 0.56
N GLY A 268 5.49 -10.02 0.35
CA GLY A 268 6.11 -9.07 1.27
C GLY A 268 7.60 -9.31 1.53
N SER A 269 8.24 -10.19 0.76
CA SER A 269 9.66 -10.55 0.97
C SER A 269 10.59 -9.77 0.04
N GLY A 270 10.12 -9.38 -1.15
CA GLY A 270 10.97 -8.88 -2.25
C GLY A 270 11.72 -9.99 -3.00
N TYR A 271 11.28 -11.24 -2.87
CA TYR A 271 11.84 -12.40 -3.57
C TYR A 271 10.76 -13.05 -4.43
N VAL A 272 11.17 -13.57 -5.58
CA VAL A 272 10.28 -14.26 -6.52
C VAL A 272 10.83 -15.62 -6.89
N VAL A 273 9.93 -16.55 -7.21
CA VAL A 273 10.26 -17.91 -7.64
C VAL A 273 9.98 -18.03 -9.12
N VAL A 274 10.99 -18.40 -9.90
CA VAL A 274 10.91 -18.56 -11.35
C VAL A 274 11.20 -20.01 -11.69
N PHE A 275 10.34 -20.59 -12.52
CA PHE A 275 10.39 -21.99 -12.94
C PHE A 275 9.90 -22.09 -14.38
N ALA A 276 10.23 -23.17 -15.09
CA ALA A 276 9.86 -23.31 -16.50
C ALA A 276 8.86 -24.44 -16.72
N ARG A 277 7.88 -24.19 -17.61
CA ARG A 277 7.09 -25.24 -18.24
C ARG A 277 7.53 -25.37 -19.69
N LEU A 278 7.76 -26.59 -20.18
CA LEU A 278 8.12 -26.78 -21.58
C LEU A 278 7.19 -27.75 -22.30
N ASP A 279 6.33 -27.15 -23.11
CA ASP A 279 5.62 -27.76 -24.25
C ASP A 279 6.56 -27.88 -25.48
N ILE A 280 7.84 -27.50 -25.34
CA ILE A 280 8.87 -27.51 -26.39
C ILE A 280 10.15 -28.05 -25.75
N ALA A 281 10.64 -29.21 -26.16
CA ALA A 281 11.79 -29.85 -25.52
C ALA A 281 13.11 -29.05 -25.64
N PRO A 282 13.80 -28.80 -24.52
CA PRO A 282 15.22 -29.04 -24.44
C PRO A 282 15.42 -30.26 -23.54
N THR A 283 16.17 -31.22 -24.06
CA THR A 283 16.76 -32.32 -23.31
C THR A 283 17.70 -31.74 -22.25
N GLY A 284 17.19 -31.44 -21.06
CA GLY A 284 17.97 -30.79 -20.01
C GLY A 284 17.25 -30.67 -18.68
N VAL A 285 18.05 -30.52 -17.62
CA VAL A 285 17.64 -30.24 -16.25
C VAL A 285 17.17 -28.79 -16.15
N LEU A 286 15.93 -28.55 -15.72
CA LEU A 286 15.38 -27.22 -15.51
C LEU A 286 15.35 -26.94 -14.00
N PRO A 287 16.06 -25.93 -13.49
CA PRO A 287 15.95 -25.56 -12.11
C PRO A 287 14.67 -24.73 -11.87
N THR A 288 14.14 -24.82 -10.66
CA THR A 288 13.30 -23.79 -10.05
C THR A 288 14.21 -22.91 -9.20
N ARG A 289 14.14 -21.58 -9.37
CA ARG A 289 15.04 -20.63 -8.71
C ARG A 289 14.30 -19.56 -7.94
N VAL A 290 14.84 -19.21 -6.78
CA VAL A 290 14.44 -18.04 -6.02
C VAL A 290 15.40 -16.90 -6.34
N TYR A 291 14.85 -15.80 -6.82
CA TYR A 291 15.60 -14.59 -7.13
C TYR A 291 15.27 -13.49 -6.13
N ASN A 292 16.29 -12.72 -5.76
CA ASN A 292 16.07 -11.41 -5.14
C ASN A 292 15.54 -10.46 -6.23
N ALA A 293 14.31 -9.95 -6.07
CA ALA A 293 13.64 -9.18 -7.11
C ALA A 293 14.33 -7.84 -7.41
N THR A 294 15.08 -7.30 -6.45
CA THR A 294 15.80 -6.03 -6.59
C THR A 294 17.15 -6.21 -7.29
N THR A 295 17.89 -7.28 -7.00
CA THR A 295 19.25 -7.50 -7.54
C THR A 295 19.32 -8.48 -8.70
N GLY A 296 18.29 -9.30 -8.91
CA GLY A 296 18.25 -10.35 -9.92
C GLY A 296 19.18 -11.54 -9.63
N SER A 297 19.79 -11.60 -8.45
CA SER A 297 20.71 -12.68 -8.07
C SER A 297 19.97 -13.93 -7.61
N ILE A 298 20.55 -15.10 -7.84
CA ILE A 298 20.02 -16.38 -7.34
C ILE A 298 20.28 -16.50 -5.84
N VAL A 299 19.24 -16.84 -5.07
CA VAL A 299 19.29 -16.97 -3.61
C VAL A 299 19.18 -18.42 -3.17
N ALA A 300 18.31 -19.17 -3.83
CA ALA A 300 18.14 -20.61 -3.62
C ALA A 300 17.74 -21.27 -4.94
N GLU A 301 18.13 -22.53 -5.12
CA GLU A 301 17.85 -23.29 -6.33
C GLU A 301 17.41 -24.70 -5.96
N PHE A 302 16.40 -25.20 -6.66
CA PHE A 302 16.03 -26.60 -6.68
C PHE A 302 16.15 -27.12 -8.11
N ILE A 303 16.87 -28.22 -8.27
CA ILE A 303 17.05 -28.89 -9.55
C ILE A 303 15.98 -29.97 -9.70
N GLU A 304 15.10 -29.81 -10.70
CA GLU A 304 14.11 -30.82 -11.05
C GLU A 304 14.78 -32.05 -11.69
N ASN A 305 14.22 -33.23 -11.44
CA ASN A 305 14.66 -34.42 -12.16
C ASN A 305 14.31 -34.30 -13.66
N SER A 306 14.94 -35.14 -14.50
CA SER A 306 14.68 -35.12 -15.94
C SER A 306 13.21 -35.35 -16.31
N ASP A 307 12.47 -36.01 -15.41
CA ASP A 307 11.09 -36.44 -15.52
C ASP A 307 10.10 -35.68 -14.62
N GLU A 308 10.48 -34.51 -14.11
CA GLU A 308 9.63 -33.69 -13.23
C GLU A 308 9.50 -32.27 -13.74
N ARG A 309 8.32 -31.67 -13.66
CA ARG A 309 8.08 -30.24 -13.95
C ARG A 309 7.09 -29.69 -12.94
N PHE A 310 7.56 -28.91 -11.98
CA PHE A 310 6.68 -28.40 -10.93
C PHE A 310 6.01 -27.09 -11.32
N VAL A 311 4.71 -27.00 -11.04
CA VAL A 311 3.98 -25.73 -10.97
C VAL A 311 3.63 -25.44 -9.52
N TRP A 312 4.03 -24.27 -9.02
CA TRP A 312 3.80 -23.84 -7.65
C TRP A 312 2.57 -22.92 -7.58
N PHE A 313 1.52 -23.35 -6.88
CA PHE A 313 0.20 -22.69 -6.86
C PHE A 313 0.05 -21.64 -5.76
N ALA A 314 0.54 -21.97 -4.57
CA ALA A 314 0.33 -21.19 -3.36
C ALA A 314 1.63 -21.05 -2.57
N SER A 315 1.77 -19.92 -1.88
CA SER A 315 2.88 -19.67 -0.97
C SER A 315 2.39 -19.16 0.38
N VAL A 316 3.05 -19.59 1.44
CA VAL A 316 2.76 -19.17 2.82
C VAL A 316 4.06 -18.86 3.54
N LYS A 317 4.09 -17.76 4.27
CA LYS A 317 5.22 -17.43 5.15
C LYS A 317 5.13 -18.23 6.46
N PHE A 318 6.23 -18.85 6.88
CA PHE A 318 6.33 -19.61 8.12
C PHE A 318 7.63 -19.26 8.86
N GLY A 319 7.55 -18.46 9.92
CA GLY A 319 8.74 -17.94 10.60
C GLY A 319 9.63 -17.15 9.63
N ASP A 320 10.90 -17.54 9.52
CA ASP A 320 11.86 -16.97 8.56
C ASP A 320 11.93 -17.74 7.22
N GLN A 321 11.08 -18.76 7.06
CA GLN A 321 10.99 -19.61 5.88
C GLN A 321 9.73 -19.30 5.06
N PHE A 322 9.74 -19.77 3.81
CA PHE A 322 8.59 -19.74 2.92
C PHE A 322 8.24 -21.14 2.48
N LEU A 323 6.96 -21.46 2.54
CA LEU A 323 6.43 -22.73 2.11
C LEU A 323 5.78 -22.58 0.74
N LEU A 324 5.99 -23.55 -0.14
CA LEU A 324 5.26 -23.63 -1.41
C LEU A 324 4.51 -24.95 -1.50
N ALA A 325 3.34 -24.89 -2.15
CA ALA A 325 2.59 -26.08 -2.56
C ALA A 325 2.48 -26.10 -4.09
N GLY A 326 2.79 -27.24 -4.68
CA GLY A 326 2.86 -27.42 -6.13
C GLY A 326 2.49 -28.83 -6.56
N THR A 327 2.43 -29.02 -7.88
CA THR A 327 2.26 -30.35 -8.49
C THR A 327 3.25 -30.54 -9.63
N ASP A 328 3.71 -31.77 -9.80
CA ASP A 328 4.40 -32.17 -11.02
C ASP A 328 3.37 -32.31 -12.15
N ILE A 329 3.73 -31.86 -13.36
CA ILE A 329 2.90 -31.90 -14.57
C ILE A 329 3.62 -32.52 -15.78
N TYR A 330 4.69 -33.30 -15.56
CA TYR A 330 5.55 -33.82 -16.64
C TYR A 330 4.88 -34.90 -17.53
N ASP A 331 3.94 -35.71 -17.03
CA ASP A 331 3.15 -36.66 -17.83
C ASP A 331 1.82 -37.01 -17.15
N THR A 332 0.75 -37.10 -17.93
CA THR A 332 -0.67 -37.32 -17.59
C THR A 332 -1.01 -38.54 -16.70
N ALA A 333 -0.03 -39.30 -16.23
CA ALA A 333 -0.22 -40.56 -15.54
C ALA A 333 0.18 -40.57 -14.05
N TYR A 334 0.90 -39.55 -13.55
CA TYR A 334 1.22 -39.40 -12.14
C TYR A 334 1.58 -37.94 -11.85
N ASP A 335 0.68 -37.20 -11.21
CA ASP A 335 0.94 -35.83 -10.74
C ASP A 335 1.17 -35.87 -9.22
N PRO A 336 2.35 -36.28 -8.72
CA PRO A 336 2.64 -36.20 -7.29
C PRO A 336 2.63 -34.74 -6.84
N THR A 337 1.87 -34.45 -5.80
CA THR A 337 1.95 -33.15 -5.11
C THR A 337 3.32 -32.99 -4.48
N ALA A 338 3.83 -31.76 -4.52
CA ALA A 338 5.10 -31.41 -3.94
C ALA A 338 4.95 -30.20 -3.02
N PHE A 339 5.74 -30.23 -1.96
CA PHE A 339 5.79 -29.17 -0.98
C PHE A 339 7.23 -28.73 -0.81
N ALA A 340 7.47 -27.42 -0.84
CA ALA A 340 8.80 -26.88 -0.67
C ALA A 340 8.94 -26.09 0.63
N VAL A 341 10.13 -26.14 1.20
CA VAL A 341 10.59 -25.21 2.23
C VAL A 341 11.76 -24.43 1.65
N ILE A 342 11.56 -23.13 1.52
CA ILE A 342 12.56 -22.16 1.10
C ILE A 342 13.05 -21.43 2.36
N ASP A 343 14.34 -21.53 2.60
CA ASP A 343 15.03 -20.73 3.61
C ASP A 343 15.93 -19.74 2.88
N LEU A 344 15.47 -18.47 2.81
CA LEU A 344 16.19 -17.39 2.14
C LEU A 344 17.52 -17.07 2.84
N THR A 345 17.61 -17.34 4.15
CA THR A 345 18.81 -17.04 4.94
C THR A 345 19.88 -18.11 4.77
N ALA A 346 19.45 -19.38 4.73
CA ALA A 346 20.34 -20.51 4.46
C ALA A 346 20.63 -20.71 2.97
N GLY A 347 19.91 -20.01 2.08
CA GLY A 347 19.99 -20.20 0.62
C GLY A 347 19.53 -21.58 0.17
N SER A 348 18.58 -22.18 0.90
CA SER A 348 18.16 -23.56 0.66
C SER A 348 16.75 -23.66 0.08
N PHE A 349 16.56 -24.58 -0.85
CA PHE A 349 15.27 -24.93 -1.44
C PHE A 349 15.11 -26.45 -1.31
N SER A 350 14.32 -26.89 -0.34
CA SER A 350 14.07 -28.32 -0.11
C SER A 350 12.69 -28.70 -0.62
N VAL A 351 12.59 -29.73 -1.45
CA VAL A 351 11.32 -30.23 -2.00
C VAL A 351 11.00 -31.61 -1.46
N THR A 352 9.84 -31.74 -0.83
CA THR A 352 9.26 -33.00 -0.38
C THR A 352 8.18 -33.42 -1.37
N ARG A 353 8.34 -34.60 -1.97
CA ARG A 353 7.38 -35.19 -2.89
C ARG A 353 6.44 -36.09 -2.11
N ASN A 354 5.15 -35.97 -2.35
CA ASN A 354 4.17 -36.88 -1.76
C ASN A 354 4.12 -38.18 -2.58
N SER A 355 4.14 -39.33 -1.90
CA SER A 355 4.01 -40.64 -2.55
C SER A 355 2.57 -40.99 -2.93
N VAL A 356 1.60 -40.24 -2.41
CA VAL A 356 0.18 -40.39 -2.72
C VAL A 356 -0.15 -39.40 -3.83
N SER A 357 -0.68 -39.91 -4.95
CA SER A 357 -1.28 -39.06 -5.98
C SER A 357 -2.54 -38.45 -5.39
N VAL A 358 -2.51 -37.16 -5.18
CA VAL A 358 -3.63 -36.37 -4.69
C VAL A 358 -3.83 -35.35 -5.80
N GLY A 359 -4.86 -35.54 -6.64
CA GLY A 359 -5.00 -35.00 -8.00
C GLY A 359 -4.93 -33.48 -8.18
N GLU A 360 -5.10 -33.07 -9.44
CA GLU A 360 -4.97 -31.69 -9.92
C GLU A 360 -5.78 -30.65 -9.11
N ILE A 361 -5.20 -29.44 -9.09
CA ILE A 361 -5.74 -28.11 -8.77
C ILE A 361 -7.16 -28.13 -8.23
N PRO A 362 -7.32 -27.78 -6.96
CA PRO A 362 -6.75 -26.54 -6.40
C PRO A 362 -6.02 -26.70 -5.06
N MET A 363 -4.96 -25.90 -4.90
CA MET A 363 -4.22 -25.72 -3.65
C MET A 363 -4.36 -24.27 -3.17
N VAL A 364 -4.76 -24.08 -1.92
CA VAL A 364 -4.91 -22.75 -1.31
C VAL A 364 -4.13 -22.66 -0.01
N ALA A 365 -3.65 -21.46 0.31
CA ALA A 365 -3.04 -21.17 1.60
C ALA A 365 -3.98 -21.57 2.74
N GLY A 366 -3.44 -22.24 3.76
CA GLY A 366 -4.19 -22.72 4.92
C GLY A 366 -3.88 -21.92 6.17
N ARG A 367 -3.87 -22.62 7.31
CA ARG A 367 -3.68 -22.03 8.64
C ARG A 367 -2.23 -21.63 8.84
N VAL A 368 -2.00 -20.51 9.53
CA VAL A 368 -0.67 -20.07 9.94
C VAL A 368 -0.67 -19.85 11.45
N ALA A 369 0.17 -20.59 12.15
CA ALA A 369 0.43 -20.48 13.57
C ALA A 369 1.93 -20.26 13.82
N ALA A 370 2.31 -20.06 15.08
CA ALA A 370 3.71 -19.82 15.44
C ALA A 370 4.63 -21.03 15.15
N ASP A 371 4.10 -22.25 15.21
CA ASP A 371 4.83 -23.51 15.11
C ASP A 371 4.40 -24.38 13.91
N SER A 372 3.39 -23.94 13.16
CA SER A 372 2.91 -24.67 11.99
C SER A 372 2.33 -23.75 10.93
N ALA A 373 2.39 -24.19 9.68
CA ALA A 373 1.67 -23.59 8.57
C ALA A 373 1.14 -24.68 7.64
N SER A 374 -0.01 -24.46 7.00
CA SER A 374 -0.64 -25.48 6.17
C SER A 374 -1.14 -24.98 4.82
N PHE A 375 -1.50 -25.94 3.96
CA PHE A 375 -2.23 -25.74 2.71
C PHE A 375 -3.46 -26.64 2.69
N PHE A 376 -4.54 -26.16 2.10
CA PHE A 376 -5.69 -27.00 1.76
C PHE A 376 -5.63 -27.40 0.29
N MET A 377 -5.97 -28.66 0.01
CA MET A 377 -5.89 -29.25 -1.31
C MET A 377 -7.01 -30.25 -1.54
N TYR A 378 -7.43 -30.42 -2.78
CA TYR A 378 -8.46 -31.38 -3.18
C TYR A 378 -7.91 -32.30 -4.25
N ASP A 379 -8.14 -33.61 -4.12
CA ASP A 379 -7.59 -34.62 -5.04
C ASP A 379 -8.56 -35.12 -6.12
N GLY A 380 -9.73 -34.49 -6.23
CA GLY A 380 -10.85 -34.99 -7.02
C GLY A 380 -11.87 -35.82 -6.21
N ASN A 381 -11.54 -36.20 -4.98
CA ASN A 381 -12.42 -36.97 -4.09
C ASN A 381 -12.52 -36.36 -2.68
N LEU A 382 -11.41 -36.15 -1.98
CA LEU A 382 -11.35 -35.64 -0.61
C LEU A 382 -10.57 -34.32 -0.55
N VAL A 383 -10.91 -33.49 0.43
CA VAL A 383 -10.13 -32.32 0.81
C VAL A 383 -9.16 -32.69 1.93
N TYR A 384 -7.89 -32.34 1.74
CA TYR A 384 -6.83 -32.55 2.70
C TYR A 384 -6.27 -31.22 3.19
N GLU A 385 -5.79 -31.23 4.43
CA GLU A 385 -4.86 -30.24 4.94
C GLU A 385 -3.49 -30.86 5.01
N VAL A 386 -2.50 -30.17 4.45
CA VAL A 386 -1.11 -30.53 4.53
C VAL A 386 -0.38 -29.52 5.40
N THR A 387 0.08 -29.96 6.55
CA THR A 387 0.66 -29.11 7.60
C THR A 387 2.15 -29.36 7.71
N TYR A 388 2.93 -28.29 7.64
CA TYR A 388 4.33 -28.26 8.01
C TYR A 388 4.48 -27.88 9.49
N GLY A 389 5.14 -28.74 10.26
CA GLY A 389 5.38 -28.52 11.70
C GLY A 389 6.80 -28.08 12.05
N GLY A 390 7.53 -27.48 11.11
CA GLY A 390 8.91 -27.03 11.30
C GLY A 390 9.99 -28.04 10.91
N ASP A 391 9.73 -29.34 11.08
CA ASP A 391 10.69 -30.41 10.74
C ASP A 391 10.19 -31.38 9.66
N GLY A 392 8.92 -31.26 9.26
CA GLY A 392 8.32 -32.19 8.30
C GLY A 392 6.87 -31.88 7.96
N TRP A 393 6.39 -32.58 6.93
CA TRP A 393 5.03 -32.46 6.38
C TRP A 393 4.13 -33.58 6.91
N SER A 394 2.89 -33.25 7.20
CA SER A 394 1.84 -34.19 7.59
C SER A 394 0.57 -33.90 6.81
N THR A 395 -0.23 -34.93 6.52
CA THR A 395 -1.46 -34.80 5.73
C THR A 395 -2.64 -35.37 6.52
N ALA A 396 -3.75 -34.63 6.59
CA ALA A 396 -4.98 -35.06 7.22
C ALA A 396 -6.17 -34.79 6.30
N THR A 397 -7.13 -35.72 6.23
CA THR A 397 -8.41 -35.49 5.55
C THR A 397 -9.25 -34.51 6.38
N VAL A 398 -9.70 -33.43 5.74
CA VAL A 398 -10.52 -32.38 6.35
C VAL A 398 -11.98 -32.57 6.00
N PHE A 399 -12.28 -32.85 4.74
CA PHE A 399 -13.65 -32.84 4.26
C PHE A 399 -13.88 -33.86 3.14
N ASP A 400 -15.05 -34.49 3.18
CA ASP A 400 -15.54 -35.47 2.21
C ASP A 400 -16.74 -34.85 1.47
N PRO A 401 -16.53 -34.29 0.27
CA PRO A 401 -17.57 -33.59 -0.48
C PRO A 401 -18.64 -34.55 -1.03
N ASP A 402 -19.91 -34.13 -0.94
CA ASP A 402 -21.01 -34.87 -1.58
C ASP A 402 -21.16 -34.51 -3.08
N GLY A 403 -20.58 -33.38 -3.48
CA GLY A 403 -20.59 -32.82 -4.84
C GLY A 403 -19.20 -32.72 -5.45
N GLN A 404 -19.10 -32.13 -6.64
CA GLN A 404 -17.81 -31.79 -7.24
C GLN A 404 -17.36 -30.43 -6.74
N ILE A 405 -16.11 -30.31 -6.27
CA ILE A 405 -15.58 -29.04 -5.78
C ILE A 405 -15.18 -28.16 -6.97
N THR A 406 -15.66 -26.92 -6.98
CA THR A 406 -15.31 -25.91 -8.00
C THR A 406 -14.53 -24.73 -7.40
N GLY A 407 -14.38 -24.66 -6.08
CA GLY A 407 -13.79 -23.51 -5.41
C GLY A 407 -13.48 -23.80 -3.95
N MET A 408 -12.42 -23.22 -3.40
CA MET A 408 -12.02 -23.33 -2.01
C MET A 408 -11.27 -22.07 -1.60
N HIS A 409 -11.47 -21.65 -0.36
CA HIS A 409 -10.72 -20.55 0.24
C HIS A 409 -10.71 -20.71 1.76
N TYR A 410 -9.55 -20.54 2.40
CA TYR A 410 -9.46 -20.48 3.85
C TYR A 410 -9.38 -19.02 4.30
N ASP A 411 -10.29 -18.63 5.19
CA ASP A 411 -10.30 -17.29 5.77
C ASP A 411 -9.70 -17.27 7.18
N PRO A 412 -8.62 -16.51 7.43
CA PRO A 412 -7.98 -16.46 8.74
C PRO A 412 -8.79 -15.71 9.80
N LEU A 413 -9.79 -14.90 9.45
CA LEU A 413 -10.61 -14.17 10.43
C LEU A 413 -11.70 -15.04 11.04
N THR A 414 -12.42 -15.79 10.20
CA THR A 414 -13.51 -16.70 10.63
C THR A 414 -13.01 -18.11 10.94
N GLU A 415 -11.77 -18.44 10.53
CA GLU A 415 -11.16 -19.76 10.59
C GLU A 415 -11.92 -20.85 9.82
N TYR A 416 -12.82 -20.46 8.91
CA TYR A 416 -13.56 -21.39 8.08
C TYR A 416 -12.84 -21.68 6.76
N LEU A 417 -12.91 -22.94 6.33
CA LEU A 417 -12.67 -23.33 4.96
C LEU A 417 -13.98 -23.19 4.18
N VAL A 418 -14.04 -22.23 3.27
CA VAL A 418 -15.12 -22.05 2.31
C VAL A 418 -14.91 -23.03 1.17
N VAL A 419 -15.90 -23.88 0.87
CA VAL A 419 -15.85 -24.83 -0.25
C VAL A 419 -17.08 -24.65 -1.13
N LEU A 420 -16.86 -24.46 -2.44
CA LEU A 420 -17.88 -24.43 -3.46
C LEU A 420 -18.09 -25.84 -4.00
N GLU A 421 -19.31 -26.34 -3.93
CA GLU A 421 -19.71 -27.63 -4.46
C GLU A 421 -20.80 -27.50 -5.52
N THR A 422 -20.63 -28.20 -6.62
CA THR A 422 -21.65 -28.36 -7.67
C THR A 422 -22.21 -29.77 -7.69
N PHE A 423 -23.53 -29.86 -7.88
CA PHE A 423 -24.26 -31.13 -7.98
C PHE A 423 -24.79 -31.34 -9.40
N PRO A 424 -24.97 -32.60 -9.86
CA PRO A 424 -25.46 -32.92 -11.21
C PRO A 424 -26.82 -32.29 -11.59
N ALA A 425 -27.60 -31.79 -10.62
CA ALA A 425 -28.88 -31.12 -10.83
C ALA A 425 -28.80 -29.59 -11.00
N GLY A 426 -27.61 -29.00 -11.06
CA GLY A 426 -27.41 -27.55 -11.17
C GLY A 426 -27.61 -26.80 -9.84
N THR A 427 -27.36 -27.48 -8.71
CA THR A 427 -27.31 -26.88 -7.38
C THR A 427 -25.87 -26.51 -7.06
N TYR A 428 -25.64 -25.25 -6.66
CA TYR A 428 -24.33 -24.70 -6.36
C TYR A 428 -24.30 -24.30 -4.89
N ASN A 429 -23.65 -25.10 -4.06
CA ASN A 429 -23.60 -24.88 -2.62
C ASN A 429 -22.27 -24.24 -2.22
N VAL A 430 -22.33 -23.35 -1.26
CA VAL A 430 -21.19 -22.84 -0.51
C VAL A 430 -21.25 -23.49 0.87
N ARG A 431 -20.25 -24.29 1.22
CA ARG A 431 -20.11 -24.93 2.52
C ARG A 431 -19.06 -24.20 3.35
N LEU A 432 -19.40 -23.89 4.59
CA LEU A 432 -18.45 -23.39 5.58
C LEU A 432 -18.05 -24.56 6.48
N ILE A 433 -16.78 -24.95 6.43
CA ILE A 433 -16.25 -26.11 7.14
C ILE A 433 -15.28 -25.64 8.21
N THR A 434 -15.38 -26.23 9.41
CA THR A 434 -14.34 -26.08 10.43
C THR A 434 -13.19 -27.05 10.13
N PRO A 435 -11.98 -26.57 9.78
CA PRO A 435 -10.88 -27.47 9.39
C PRO A 435 -10.48 -28.47 10.48
N THR A 436 -10.57 -28.07 11.76
CA THR A 436 -10.20 -28.89 12.91
C THR A 436 -11.07 -30.14 13.08
N THR A 437 -12.35 -30.06 12.72
CA THR A 437 -13.32 -31.16 12.94
C THR A 437 -13.84 -31.76 11.65
N GLY A 438 -13.65 -31.09 10.51
CA GLY A 438 -14.26 -31.43 9.23
C GLY A 438 -15.78 -31.23 9.18
N ALA A 439 -16.37 -30.63 10.22
CA ALA A 439 -17.81 -30.43 10.31
C ALA A 439 -18.25 -29.26 9.43
N ILE A 440 -19.35 -29.44 8.72
CA ILE A 440 -20.05 -28.37 8.02
C ILE A 440 -20.80 -27.56 9.07
N VAL A 441 -20.41 -26.30 9.23
CA VAL A 441 -21.03 -25.35 10.15
C VAL A 441 -22.28 -24.75 9.52
N GLU A 442 -22.20 -24.43 8.22
CA GLU A 442 -23.26 -23.76 7.49
C GLU A 442 -23.23 -24.16 6.01
N THR A 443 -24.38 -24.09 5.35
CA THR A 443 -24.50 -24.25 3.90
C THR A 443 -25.52 -23.29 3.34
N PHE A 444 -25.16 -22.57 2.28
CA PHE A 444 -26.10 -21.76 1.50
C PHE A 444 -25.90 -21.99 0.01
N THR A 445 -26.93 -21.73 -0.79
CA THR A 445 -26.92 -21.97 -2.23
C THR A 445 -26.76 -20.66 -2.99
N VAL A 446 -25.96 -20.68 -4.06
CA VAL A 446 -25.83 -19.57 -5.01
C VAL A 446 -26.54 -19.90 -6.32
N SER A 447 -26.95 -18.87 -7.07
CA SER A 447 -27.81 -19.03 -8.26
C SER A 447 -27.09 -19.54 -9.51
N LEU A 448 -25.75 -19.55 -9.50
CA LEU A 448 -24.89 -19.89 -10.63
C LEU A 448 -23.61 -20.58 -10.18
N LEU A 449 -22.92 -21.21 -11.12
CA LEU A 449 -21.65 -21.89 -10.87
C LEU A 449 -20.56 -20.87 -10.62
N LEU A 450 -20.05 -20.81 -9.39
CA LEU A 450 -18.83 -20.09 -9.06
C LEU A 450 -17.64 -21.05 -9.11
N ASP A 451 -16.52 -20.58 -9.64
CA ASP A 451 -15.26 -21.33 -9.77
C ASP A 451 -14.08 -20.48 -9.27
N TYR A 452 -12.88 -21.04 -9.21
CA TYR A 452 -11.68 -20.25 -8.95
C TYR A 452 -11.55 -19.13 -9.97
N ILE A 453 -11.06 -17.97 -9.52
CA ILE A 453 -10.61 -16.92 -10.44
C ILE A 453 -9.56 -17.53 -11.37
N SER A 454 -10.00 -17.85 -12.58
CA SER A 454 -9.35 -18.82 -13.45
C SER A 454 -8.75 -18.15 -14.67
N GLY A 455 -7.75 -18.80 -15.22
CA GLY A 455 -6.82 -18.21 -16.18
C GLY A 455 -5.50 -18.99 -16.23
N PRO A 456 -4.71 -18.80 -17.30
CA PRO A 456 -3.59 -19.67 -17.69
C PRO A 456 -2.36 -19.67 -16.75
N LEU A 457 -2.40 -18.90 -15.65
CA LEU A 457 -1.26 -18.68 -14.76
C LEU A 457 -1.06 -19.75 -13.69
N TRP A 458 -2.12 -20.46 -13.28
CA TRP A 458 -2.01 -21.61 -12.37
C TRP A 458 -1.28 -21.25 -11.05
N THR A 459 -1.37 -19.98 -10.64
CA THR A 459 -0.81 -19.41 -9.41
C THR A 459 -1.89 -18.62 -8.68
N GLU A 460 -1.60 -18.22 -7.44
CA GLU A 460 -2.48 -17.44 -6.58
C GLU A 460 -2.80 -16.06 -7.16
N ARG A 461 -4.10 -15.74 -7.28
CA ARG A 461 -4.60 -14.53 -7.97
C ARG A 461 -5.72 -13.79 -7.25
N ALA A 462 -6.28 -14.43 -6.24
CA ALA A 462 -7.38 -13.94 -5.44
C ALA A 462 -6.81 -13.51 -4.09
N PHE A 463 -6.93 -12.23 -3.77
CA PHE A 463 -6.47 -11.66 -2.51
C PHE A 463 -7.67 -11.04 -1.78
N PRO A 464 -8.56 -11.88 -1.21
CA PRO A 464 -9.72 -11.39 -0.48
C PRO A 464 -9.31 -10.68 0.80
N ARG A 465 -10.18 -9.77 1.27
CA ARG A 465 -10.04 -9.19 2.60
C ARG A 465 -10.51 -10.22 3.64
N PRO A 466 -10.00 -10.19 4.87
CA PRO A 466 -10.46 -11.11 5.92
C PRO A 466 -11.98 -11.07 6.10
N GLY A 467 -12.62 -12.24 6.21
CA GLY A 467 -14.08 -12.43 6.25
C GLY A 467 -14.75 -12.63 4.88
N TYR A 468 -13.98 -12.63 3.79
CA TYR A 468 -14.48 -12.76 2.42
C TYR A 468 -13.72 -13.84 1.65
N ALA A 469 -14.31 -14.33 0.57
CA ALA A 469 -13.66 -15.19 -0.41
C ALA A 469 -13.94 -14.69 -1.83
N LEU A 470 -12.98 -14.84 -2.74
CA LEU A 470 -13.08 -14.35 -4.11
C LEU A 470 -13.09 -15.52 -5.10
N PHE A 471 -14.02 -15.46 -6.05
CA PHE A 471 -14.28 -16.48 -7.06
C PHE A 471 -14.61 -15.81 -8.40
N ASP A 472 -14.68 -16.58 -9.47
CA ASP A 472 -15.20 -16.10 -10.74
C ASP A 472 -16.48 -16.81 -11.18
N HIS A 473 -17.12 -16.23 -12.19
CA HIS A 473 -18.10 -16.90 -13.01
C HIS A 473 -17.71 -16.78 -14.48
N ASN A 474 -17.69 -17.90 -15.20
CA ASN A 474 -17.41 -18.01 -16.64
C ASN A 474 -16.11 -17.30 -17.10
N HIS A 475 -15.09 -17.17 -16.25
CA HIS A 475 -13.83 -16.47 -16.56
C HIS A 475 -13.97 -14.98 -16.93
N GLN A 476 -15.08 -14.33 -16.54
CA GLN A 476 -15.39 -12.95 -16.95
C GLN A 476 -16.02 -12.12 -15.85
N GLU A 477 -16.54 -12.74 -14.80
CA GLU A 477 -17.16 -12.01 -13.69
C GLU A 477 -16.38 -12.30 -12.41
N ILE A 478 -16.10 -11.26 -11.64
CA ILE A 478 -15.45 -11.39 -10.34
C ILE A 478 -16.58 -11.43 -9.29
N TRP A 479 -16.58 -12.43 -8.43
CA TRP A 479 -17.57 -12.62 -7.39
C TRP A 479 -16.90 -12.65 -6.02
N SER A 480 -17.50 -11.98 -5.04
CA SER A 480 -17.12 -12.09 -3.63
C SER A 480 -18.19 -12.84 -2.87
N ILE A 481 -17.74 -13.74 -2.00
CA ILE A 481 -18.57 -14.35 -0.96
C ILE A 481 -18.29 -13.62 0.35
N ASP A 482 -19.33 -13.12 0.99
CA ASP A 482 -19.28 -12.64 2.37
C ASP A 482 -19.59 -13.83 3.30
N ILE A 483 -18.60 -14.25 4.08
CA ILE A 483 -18.68 -15.47 4.89
C ILE A 483 -19.70 -15.28 6.04
N ASN A 484 -19.77 -14.08 6.61
CA ASN A 484 -20.65 -13.78 7.73
C ASN A 484 -22.10 -13.54 7.27
N ALA A 485 -22.26 -12.79 6.18
CA ALA A 485 -23.57 -12.49 5.60
C ALA A 485 -24.17 -13.66 4.81
N LYS A 486 -23.35 -14.65 4.44
CA LYS A 486 -23.75 -15.86 3.68
C LYS A 486 -24.34 -15.49 2.33
N THR A 487 -23.70 -14.53 1.67
CA THR A 487 -24.12 -13.99 0.37
C THR A 487 -22.96 -14.09 -0.61
N ALA A 488 -23.29 -14.27 -1.89
CA ALA A 488 -22.35 -14.19 -2.99
C ALA A 488 -22.80 -13.06 -3.91
N THR A 489 -21.86 -12.20 -4.31
CA THR A 489 -22.20 -11.03 -5.09
C THR A 489 -21.13 -10.68 -6.11
N LYS A 490 -21.57 -10.27 -7.31
CA LYS A 490 -20.70 -9.85 -8.41
C LYS A 490 -20.05 -8.50 -8.13
N LEU A 491 -18.72 -8.48 -8.03
CA LEU A 491 -17.90 -7.29 -7.85
C LEU A 491 -17.80 -6.49 -9.16
N ASP A 492 -17.42 -7.14 -10.25
CA ASP A 492 -17.31 -6.51 -11.57
C ASP A 492 -17.34 -7.55 -12.69
N GLU A 493 -17.43 -7.09 -13.94
CA GLU A 493 -17.21 -7.88 -15.14
C GLU A 493 -16.06 -7.35 -15.98
N HIS A 494 -15.29 -8.27 -16.56
CA HIS A 494 -14.14 -7.95 -17.36
C HIS A 494 -14.13 -8.73 -18.67
N ALA A 495 -13.45 -8.17 -19.67
CA ALA A 495 -13.17 -8.90 -20.90
C ALA A 495 -12.24 -10.10 -20.62
N THR A 496 -12.24 -11.11 -21.47
CA THR A 496 -11.39 -12.30 -21.28
C THR A 496 -9.90 -11.91 -21.18
N GLY A 497 -9.25 -12.26 -20.08
CA GLY A 497 -7.85 -11.92 -19.77
C GLY A 497 -7.40 -12.51 -18.44
N VAL A 498 -6.12 -12.36 -18.08
CA VAL A 498 -5.62 -12.75 -16.75
C VAL A 498 -5.87 -11.62 -15.77
N VAL A 499 -6.46 -11.96 -14.61
CA VAL A 499 -6.78 -11.02 -13.55
C VAL A 499 -6.06 -11.36 -12.25
N PHE A 500 -5.48 -10.35 -11.60
CA PHE A 500 -5.17 -10.36 -10.17
C PHE A 500 -6.20 -9.50 -9.44
N VAL A 501 -6.86 -10.00 -8.41
CA VAL A 501 -7.92 -9.27 -7.70
C VAL A 501 -7.48 -8.98 -6.27
N ASP A 502 -7.32 -7.71 -5.94
CA ASP A 502 -6.99 -7.22 -4.60
C ASP A 502 -8.21 -6.55 -3.98
N GLN A 503 -8.90 -7.30 -3.12
CA GLN A 503 -10.12 -6.79 -2.48
C GLN A 503 -9.83 -5.69 -1.46
N ALA A 504 -8.63 -5.67 -0.84
CA ALA A 504 -8.26 -4.63 0.10
C ALA A 504 -8.08 -3.28 -0.60
N ARG A 505 -7.61 -3.29 -1.86
CA ARG A 505 -7.53 -2.10 -2.72
C ARG A 505 -8.81 -1.78 -3.50
N LEU A 506 -9.84 -2.63 -3.39
CA LEU A 506 -11.03 -2.58 -4.24
C LEU A 506 -10.66 -2.48 -5.73
N ALA A 507 -9.67 -3.25 -6.16
CA ALA A 507 -9.11 -3.17 -7.50
C ALA A 507 -8.77 -4.54 -8.07
N TYR A 508 -8.75 -4.62 -9.40
CA TYR A 508 -8.19 -5.75 -10.11
C TYR A 508 -7.28 -5.32 -11.25
N PHE A 509 -6.28 -6.14 -11.55
CA PHE A 509 -5.25 -5.85 -12.54
C PHE A 509 -5.38 -6.79 -13.72
N MET A 510 -5.43 -6.23 -14.92
CA MET A 510 -5.45 -7.02 -16.15
C MET A 510 -4.39 -6.59 -17.14
N TYR A 511 -3.79 -7.58 -17.78
CA TYR A 511 -2.90 -7.35 -18.90
C TYR A 511 -3.70 -7.20 -20.20
N SER A 512 -3.58 -6.04 -20.86
CA SER A 512 -4.13 -5.84 -22.19
C SER A 512 -3.19 -6.44 -23.24
N SER A 513 -3.63 -7.50 -23.93
CA SER A 513 -2.87 -8.07 -25.06
C SER A 513 -2.77 -7.10 -26.26
N THR A 514 -3.74 -6.20 -26.41
CA THR A 514 -3.77 -5.17 -27.46
C THR A 514 -2.79 -4.04 -27.16
N ASN A 515 -2.85 -3.49 -25.94
CA ASN A 515 -2.06 -2.32 -25.54
C ASN A 515 -0.72 -2.69 -24.89
N LYS A 516 -0.50 -3.98 -24.59
CA LYS A 516 0.71 -4.56 -24.01
C LYS A 516 1.09 -3.92 -22.67
N ILE A 517 0.07 -3.66 -21.86
CA ILE A 517 0.19 -2.91 -20.62
C ILE A 517 -0.75 -3.49 -19.56
N TRP A 518 -0.31 -3.49 -18.32
CA TRP A 518 -1.19 -3.77 -17.18
C TRP A 518 -2.09 -2.56 -16.93
N THR A 519 -3.36 -2.83 -16.67
CA THR A 519 -4.33 -1.82 -16.29
C THR A 519 -4.94 -2.23 -14.96
N GLU A 520 -4.85 -1.36 -13.98
CA GLU A 520 -5.65 -1.41 -12.77
C GLU A 520 -7.06 -0.92 -13.07
N TYR A 521 -8.05 -1.67 -12.61
CA TYR A 521 -9.46 -1.32 -12.66
C TYR A 521 -9.95 -1.21 -11.23
N THR A 522 -10.38 -0.02 -10.84
CA THR A 522 -11.03 0.18 -9.54
C THR A 522 -12.48 -0.26 -9.63
N ILE A 523 -12.90 -1.09 -8.68
CA ILE A 523 -14.27 -1.60 -8.61
C ILE A 523 -15.22 -0.40 -8.42
N PRO A 524 -16.31 -0.28 -9.20
CA PRO A 524 -17.23 0.85 -9.10
C PRO A 524 -17.77 1.06 -7.67
N GLY A 525 -17.74 2.29 -7.19
CA GLY A 525 -18.15 2.70 -5.85
C GLY A 525 -18.62 4.16 -5.80
N SER A 526 -18.98 4.64 -4.62
CA SER A 526 -19.36 6.04 -4.39
C SER A 526 -18.87 6.45 -3.02
N THR A 527 -17.97 7.42 -2.99
CA THR A 527 -17.40 7.93 -1.74
C THR A 527 -18.10 9.24 -1.37
N PRO A 528 -18.66 9.37 -0.15
CA PRO A 528 -19.19 10.63 0.34
C PRO A 528 -18.16 11.77 0.20
N GLY A 529 -18.61 12.96 -0.19
CA GLY A 529 -17.76 14.14 -0.25
C GLY A 529 -18.01 15.08 0.93
N GLU A 530 -16.93 15.65 1.46
CA GLU A 530 -16.99 16.75 2.41
C GLU A 530 -17.38 18.05 1.69
N ILE A 531 -18.23 18.85 2.31
CA ILE A 531 -18.71 20.13 1.79
C ILE A 531 -18.30 21.27 2.72
N THR A 532 -18.05 22.45 2.16
CA THR A 532 -17.84 23.65 2.98
C THR A 532 -19.16 24.06 3.62
N THR A 533 -19.13 24.48 4.89
CA THR A 533 -20.32 24.99 5.57
C THR A 533 -20.91 26.23 4.87
N GLN A 534 -20.08 27.02 4.15
CA GLN A 534 -20.59 28.11 3.30
C GLN A 534 -21.56 27.58 2.23
N SER A 535 -21.11 26.60 1.44
CA SER A 535 -21.95 25.97 0.41
C SER A 535 -23.21 25.35 1.00
N HIS A 536 -23.11 24.71 2.16
CA HIS A 536 -24.26 24.13 2.87
C HIS A 536 -25.30 25.21 3.19
N VAL A 537 -24.89 26.27 3.88
CA VAL A 537 -25.80 27.37 4.28
C VAL A 537 -26.35 28.10 3.05
N THR A 538 -25.54 28.30 2.00
CA THR A 538 -26.02 28.85 0.73
C THR A 538 -27.10 27.96 0.11
N ASP A 539 -26.90 26.65 0.05
CA ASP A 539 -27.88 25.72 -0.52
C ASP A 539 -29.19 25.75 0.28
N LEU A 540 -29.11 25.78 1.61
CA LEU A 540 -30.26 25.92 2.50
C LEU A 540 -31.03 27.23 2.23
N LEU A 541 -30.35 28.37 2.14
CA LEU A 541 -30.98 29.68 2.00
C LEU A 541 -31.55 29.97 0.62
N THR A 542 -30.94 29.41 -0.44
CA THR A 542 -31.27 29.72 -1.84
C THR A 542 -32.22 28.73 -2.48
N HIS A 543 -32.13 27.44 -2.13
CA HIS A 543 -32.98 26.40 -2.71
C HIS A 543 -34.19 26.08 -1.84
N LEU A 544 -34.03 26.14 -0.51
CA LEU A 544 -35.13 25.91 0.43
C LEU A 544 -35.67 27.21 1.02
N GLY A 545 -34.85 28.27 1.05
CA GLY A 545 -35.20 29.59 1.57
C GLY A 545 -35.52 30.64 0.51
N PRO A 546 -35.80 31.88 0.96
CA PRO A 546 -36.26 32.97 0.10
C PRO A 546 -35.12 33.84 -0.48
N TYR A 547 -33.85 33.57 -0.17
CA TYR A 547 -32.72 34.44 -0.53
C TYR A 547 -32.12 34.05 -1.88
N THR A 548 -31.48 35.00 -2.58
CA THR A 548 -30.63 34.69 -3.74
C THR A 548 -29.15 34.66 -3.34
N VAL A 549 -28.29 34.05 -4.16
CA VAL A 549 -26.85 33.94 -3.88
C VAL A 549 -26.20 35.31 -3.66
N ASP A 550 -26.63 36.33 -4.41
CA ASP A 550 -26.12 37.70 -4.29
C ASP A 550 -26.53 38.42 -2.99
N GLN A 551 -27.46 37.85 -2.22
CA GLN A 551 -27.95 38.39 -0.94
C GLN A 551 -27.30 37.71 0.27
N ILE A 552 -26.27 36.87 0.08
CA ILE A 552 -25.63 36.13 1.15
C ILE A 552 -24.15 36.51 1.22
N ARG A 553 -23.69 36.95 2.39
CA ARG A 553 -22.29 37.27 2.64
C ARG A 553 -21.70 36.40 3.75
N PHE A 554 -20.51 35.85 3.52
CA PHE A 554 -19.75 35.07 4.51
C PHE A 554 -18.42 35.74 4.84
N GLU A 555 -18.08 35.75 6.12
CA GLU A 555 -16.82 36.29 6.63
C GLU A 555 -16.22 35.32 7.66
N GLY A 556 -14.98 34.87 7.43
CA GLY A 556 -14.23 34.00 8.36
C GLY A 556 -14.59 32.51 8.35
N PHE A 557 -15.15 32.00 7.25
CA PHE A 557 -15.61 30.60 7.11
C PHE A 557 -14.62 29.66 6.38
N ASN A 558 -13.38 30.09 6.09
CA ASN A 558 -12.43 29.39 5.20
C ASN A 558 -11.92 28.02 5.71
N ALA A 559 -12.35 27.56 6.89
CA ALA A 559 -11.94 26.30 7.52
C ALA A 559 -13.09 25.54 8.19
N LEU A 560 -14.34 25.81 7.79
CA LEU A 560 -15.51 25.08 8.30
C LEU A 560 -16.05 24.11 7.25
N PHE A 561 -16.14 22.86 7.63
CA PHE A 561 -16.58 21.75 6.79
C PHE A 561 -17.58 20.87 7.54
N ASP A 562 -18.41 20.21 6.76
CA ASP A 562 -19.36 19.19 7.22
C ASP A 562 -19.61 18.18 6.09
N TRP A 563 -20.30 17.10 6.40
CA TRP A 563 -20.58 16.02 5.44
C TRP A 563 -22.00 16.08 4.87
N GLY A 564 -22.87 16.94 5.40
CA GLY A 564 -24.27 17.07 4.95
C GLY A 564 -25.29 17.30 6.06
N ASP A 565 -26.57 17.28 5.68
CA ASP A 565 -27.74 17.32 6.59
C ASP A 565 -28.98 16.72 5.90
N VAL A 566 -29.90 16.19 6.69
CA VAL A 566 -31.20 15.64 6.27
C VAL A 566 -32.34 16.44 6.91
N ILE A 567 -33.07 17.16 6.07
CA ILE A 567 -34.24 17.95 6.47
C ILE A 567 -35.50 17.15 6.11
N ASP A 568 -36.01 16.39 7.07
CA ASP A 568 -37.13 15.46 6.91
C ASP A 568 -38.41 15.86 7.65
N LYS A 569 -38.38 16.97 8.40
CA LYS A 569 -39.51 17.48 9.20
C LYS A 569 -39.92 18.87 8.73
N ASP A 570 -41.21 19.18 8.92
CA ASP A 570 -41.74 20.53 8.73
C ASP A 570 -41.16 21.47 9.81
N THR A 571 -40.02 22.10 9.51
CA THR A 571 -39.33 23.05 10.39
C THR A 571 -39.05 24.37 9.66
N SER A 572 -38.77 25.42 10.41
CA SER A 572 -38.38 26.71 9.83
C SER A 572 -36.88 26.75 9.56
N ILE A 573 -36.47 27.40 8.48
CA ILE A 573 -35.05 27.59 8.14
C ILE A 573 -34.30 28.32 9.26
N LEU A 574 -34.96 29.26 9.94
CA LEU A 574 -34.41 29.93 11.10
C LEU A 574 -34.12 28.98 12.27
N THR A 575 -34.96 27.96 12.45
CA THR A 575 -34.73 26.91 13.45
C THR A 575 -33.49 26.10 13.09
N VAL A 576 -33.36 25.72 11.81
CA VAL A 576 -32.23 24.95 11.29
C VAL A 576 -30.92 25.75 11.37
N LEU A 577 -30.90 27.00 10.94
CA LEU A 577 -29.70 27.84 11.04
C LEU A 577 -29.21 28.01 12.49
N ARG A 578 -30.12 28.05 13.46
CA ARG A 578 -29.75 28.12 14.89
C ARG A 578 -29.07 26.84 15.38
N THR A 579 -29.41 25.67 14.84
CA THR A 579 -28.74 24.41 15.21
C THR A 579 -27.31 24.34 14.67
N TYR A 580 -26.98 25.12 13.64
CA TYR A 580 -25.61 25.25 13.12
C TYR A 580 -24.82 26.36 13.85
N GLN A 581 -25.50 27.47 14.14
CA GLN A 581 -24.93 28.68 14.70
C GLN A 581 -24.19 28.42 16.02
N ASP A 582 -24.85 27.80 16.98
CA ASP A 582 -24.32 27.66 18.33
C ASP A 582 -23.08 26.73 18.38
N PRO A 583 -23.12 25.51 17.78
CA PRO A 583 -21.95 24.63 17.74
C PRO A 583 -20.76 25.24 17.01
N LEU A 584 -20.97 25.70 15.77
CA LEU A 584 -19.90 26.23 14.93
C LEU A 584 -19.44 27.63 15.35
N GLY A 585 -20.21 28.33 16.19
CA GLY A 585 -19.78 29.58 16.81
C GLY A 585 -19.73 30.78 15.89
N PHE A 586 -20.58 30.81 14.86
CA PHE A 586 -20.76 31.99 14.02
C PHE A 586 -21.99 32.78 14.48
N VAL A 587 -22.15 33.99 13.99
CA VAL A 587 -23.34 34.83 14.16
C VAL A 587 -23.88 35.17 12.78
N TRP A 588 -25.19 35.37 12.67
CA TRP A 588 -25.78 35.85 11.43
C TRP A 588 -26.78 36.97 11.70
N SER A 589 -26.84 37.93 10.77
CA SER A 589 -27.70 39.12 10.85
C SER A 589 -28.28 39.45 9.49
N ASP A 590 -29.58 39.71 9.42
CA ASP A 590 -30.26 40.22 8.23
C ASP A 590 -30.29 41.74 8.29
N ILE A 591 -29.59 42.42 7.37
CA ILE A 591 -29.51 43.88 7.31
C ILE A 591 -30.51 44.47 6.29
N GLY A 592 -31.35 43.63 5.69
CA GLY A 592 -32.46 43.99 4.82
C GLY A 592 -32.20 43.71 3.34
N ASP A 593 -31.05 44.11 2.79
CA ASP A 593 -30.65 43.83 1.41
C ASP A 593 -29.83 42.54 1.28
N GLU A 594 -29.06 42.18 2.31
CA GLU A 594 -28.32 40.92 2.44
C GLU A 594 -28.42 40.32 3.85
N ILE A 595 -28.13 39.01 3.94
CA ILE A 595 -27.90 38.29 5.19
C ILE A 595 -26.40 38.00 5.34
N VAL A 596 -25.83 38.41 6.46
CA VAL A 596 -24.39 38.34 6.74
C VAL A 596 -24.13 37.26 7.76
N PHE A 597 -23.25 36.31 7.43
CA PHE A 597 -22.74 35.25 8.29
C PHE A 597 -21.29 35.54 8.65
N ARG A 598 -21.01 35.65 9.95
CA ARG A 598 -19.68 36.04 10.45
C ARG A 598 -19.18 35.07 11.49
N LYS A 599 -17.95 34.59 11.29
CA LYS A 599 -17.19 33.84 12.28
C LYS A 599 -15.84 34.52 12.49
N THR A 600 -15.65 35.14 13.65
CA THR A 600 -14.42 35.88 13.91
C THR A 600 -13.28 34.90 14.27
N PRO A 601 -12.09 35.02 13.64
CA PRO A 601 -10.93 34.19 13.98
C PRO A 601 -10.52 34.35 15.44
N THR A 602 -10.28 33.24 16.14
CA THR A 602 -9.83 33.21 17.56
C THR A 602 -8.39 32.72 17.70
N ASP A 603 -7.62 32.74 16.61
CA ASP A 603 -6.22 32.32 16.48
C ASP A 603 -5.22 33.49 16.62
N GLY A 604 -5.72 34.66 17.04
CA GLY A 604 -4.93 35.89 17.18
C GLY A 604 -4.69 36.65 15.88
N SER A 605 -5.19 36.16 14.72
CA SER A 605 -5.05 36.85 13.42
C SER A 605 -6.13 37.90 13.14
N PHE A 606 -7.05 38.13 14.08
CA PHE A 606 -8.15 39.08 13.93
C PHE A 606 -7.70 40.55 13.99
N VAL A 607 -8.48 41.43 13.36
CA VAL A 607 -8.37 42.88 13.46
C VAL A 607 -9.71 43.40 13.95
N ALA A 608 -9.73 44.33 14.90
CA ALA A 608 -10.96 44.96 15.35
C ALA A 608 -11.63 45.70 14.18
N ASP A 609 -12.93 45.49 14.00
CA ASP A 609 -13.74 46.12 12.96
C ASP A 609 -13.84 47.64 13.14
N GLU A 610 -13.88 48.11 14.40
CA GLU A 610 -13.97 49.52 14.75
C GLU A 610 -13.31 49.81 16.10
N SER A 611 -12.80 51.02 16.28
CA SER A 611 -12.24 51.47 17.57
C SER A 611 -12.95 52.73 18.02
N LEU A 612 -13.75 52.62 19.09
CA LEU A 612 -14.47 53.76 19.63
C LEU A 612 -13.51 54.69 20.40
N ALA A 613 -13.81 55.98 20.39
CA ALA A 613 -13.23 56.97 21.28
C ALA A 613 -14.24 57.39 22.37
N ASP A 614 -13.75 58.00 23.46
CA ASP A 614 -14.62 58.53 24.54
C ASP A 614 -15.68 59.52 24.02
N THR A 615 -15.41 60.19 22.90
CA THR A 615 -16.33 61.14 22.24
C THR A 615 -17.50 60.46 21.53
N ASP A 616 -17.38 59.16 21.25
CA ASP A 616 -18.34 58.39 20.46
C ASP A 616 -19.43 57.76 21.33
N ILE A 617 -19.22 57.76 22.65
CA ILE A 617 -20.11 57.16 23.65
C ILE A 617 -21.07 58.22 24.21
N VAL A 618 -22.35 57.83 24.35
CA VAL A 618 -23.37 58.67 24.96
C VAL A 618 -23.21 58.72 26.47
N PHE A 619 -22.93 59.90 27.02
CA PHE A 619 -22.78 60.09 28.46
C PHE A 619 -24.08 59.87 29.24
N LYS A 620 -24.03 59.00 30.25
CA LYS A 620 -25.14 58.72 31.17
C LYS A 620 -24.75 59.07 32.61
N SER A 621 -25.73 59.49 33.42
CA SER A 621 -25.49 59.94 34.80
C SER A 621 -25.00 58.84 35.75
N ASN A 622 -25.18 57.56 35.38
CA ASN A 622 -24.85 56.39 36.21
C ASN A 622 -23.75 55.51 35.57
N GLY A 623 -22.85 56.12 34.77
CA GLY A 623 -21.83 55.42 33.99
C GLY A 623 -22.27 55.15 32.56
N SER A 624 -21.39 55.46 31.60
CA SER A 624 -21.68 55.34 30.16
C SER A 624 -21.47 53.91 29.62
N ILE A 625 -20.60 53.14 30.27
CA ILE A 625 -20.37 51.72 30.03
C ILE A 625 -20.70 50.97 31.31
N ARG A 626 -21.48 49.90 31.18
CA ARG A 626 -21.79 48.99 32.28
C ARG A 626 -21.27 47.61 31.93
N SER A 627 -20.39 47.08 32.76
CA SER A 627 -19.85 45.73 32.66
C SER A 627 -20.37 44.89 33.82
N ASP A 628 -21.02 43.77 33.52
CA ASP A 628 -21.52 42.82 34.51
C ASP A 628 -20.74 41.49 34.36
N ASP A 629 -20.20 40.98 35.47
CA ASP A 629 -19.40 39.75 35.56
C ASP A 629 -20.18 38.70 36.38
N GLU A 630 -20.36 37.49 35.83
CA GLU A 630 -21.08 36.41 36.52
C GLU A 630 -20.21 35.75 37.61
N SER A 631 -20.85 35.08 38.57
CA SER A 631 -20.12 34.41 39.64
C SER A 631 -19.51 33.08 39.16
N ASP A 632 -18.31 32.74 39.64
CA ASP A 632 -17.66 31.45 39.37
C ASP A 632 -18.55 30.22 39.68
N LEU A 633 -19.46 30.33 40.65
CA LEU A 633 -20.42 29.28 41.03
C LEU A 633 -21.48 28.98 39.95
N THR A 634 -21.70 29.91 39.01
CA THR A 634 -22.67 29.77 37.91
C THR A 634 -22.01 29.50 36.56
N ARG A 635 -20.69 29.31 36.53
CA ARG A 635 -19.93 28.95 35.32
C ARG A 635 -20.37 27.60 34.77
N VAL A 636 -20.26 27.41 33.46
CA VAL A 636 -20.60 26.12 32.83
C VAL A 636 -19.48 25.13 33.12
N ALA A 637 -19.82 24.02 33.78
CA ALA A 637 -18.87 22.97 34.13
C ALA A 637 -18.85 21.86 33.09
N LYS A 638 -20.00 21.61 32.43
CA LYS A 638 -20.17 20.50 31.50
C LYS A 638 -20.93 20.93 30.26
N VAL A 639 -20.46 20.50 29.09
CA VAL A 639 -21.16 20.68 27.81
C VAL A 639 -21.39 19.32 27.16
N THR A 640 -22.62 19.09 26.72
CA THR A 640 -23.01 17.92 25.93
C THR A 640 -23.37 18.37 24.51
N PHE A 641 -22.87 17.67 23.50
CA PHE A 641 -23.09 17.98 22.10
C PHE A 641 -23.61 16.75 21.35
N GLU A 642 -24.76 16.89 20.68
CA GLU A 642 -25.37 15.87 19.82
C GLU A 642 -25.24 16.25 18.35
N TYR A 643 -24.76 15.34 17.51
CA TYR A 643 -24.59 15.52 16.06
C TYR A 643 -24.85 14.20 15.33
N VAL A 644 -24.96 14.23 14.01
CA VAL A 644 -25.05 13.02 13.19
C VAL A 644 -23.62 12.57 12.85
N SER A 645 -23.22 11.38 13.32
CA SER A 645 -21.85 10.87 13.11
C SER A 645 -21.75 10.14 11.78
N LYS A 646 -20.77 10.55 10.96
CA LYS A 646 -20.43 9.86 9.71
C LYS A 646 -19.99 8.42 9.99
N GLU A 647 -19.06 8.23 10.93
CA GLU A 647 -18.46 6.94 11.26
C GLU A 647 -19.48 5.98 11.90
N ASN A 648 -20.49 6.51 12.58
CA ASN A 648 -21.60 5.72 13.14
C ASN A 648 -22.78 5.61 12.16
N ASN A 649 -22.51 5.40 10.87
CA ASN A 649 -23.52 5.13 9.84
C ASN A 649 -24.62 6.21 9.78
N TYR A 650 -24.18 7.48 9.84
CA TYR A 650 -25.04 8.66 9.75
C TYR A 650 -26.19 8.61 10.78
N GLN A 651 -25.89 8.15 11.99
CA GLN A 651 -26.81 8.14 13.13
C GLN A 651 -26.41 9.19 14.18
N ALA A 652 -27.38 9.61 14.99
CA ALA A 652 -27.13 10.55 16.08
C ALA A 652 -26.12 9.97 17.08
N ARG A 653 -25.15 10.79 17.46
CA ARG A 653 -24.13 10.52 18.49
C ARG A 653 -24.07 11.69 19.45
N THR A 654 -23.81 11.39 20.71
CA THR A 654 -23.64 12.39 21.77
C THR A 654 -22.24 12.29 22.35
N VAL A 655 -21.56 13.44 22.45
CA VAL A 655 -20.25 13.59 23.10
C VAL A 655 -20.34 14.63 24.23
N THR A 656 -19.41 14.56 25.17
CA THR A 656 -19.42 15.41 26.36
C THR A 656 -18.01 15.90 26.67
N ALA A 657 -17.89 17.19 27.02
CA ALA A 657 -16.70 17.77 27.62
C ALA A 657 -17.01 18.22 29.06
N ASP A 658 -16.05 18.01 29.95
CA ASP A 658 -16.11 18.40 31.36
C ASP A 658 -14.84 19.18 31.72
N GLU A 659 -14.96 20.12 32.67
CA GLU A 659 -13.86 20.97 33.11
C GLU A 659 -12.75 20.14 33.80
N TYR A 660 -11.48 20.40 33.48
CA TYR A 660 -10.34 19.66 34.05
C TYR A 660 -10.16 19.94 35.56
N SER A 661 -10.17 18.87 36.35
CA SER A 661 -10.14 18.88 37.82
C SER A 661 -8.74 19.09 38.41
N ALA A 662 -8.47 20.29 38.96
CA ALA A 662 -7.34 20.49 39.87
C ALA A 662 -7.57 21.48 41.03
N LEU A 663 -8.70 22.18 41.15
CA LEU A 663 -8.91 23.19 42.21
C LEU A 663 -10.29 23.07 42.89
N TYR A 664 -10.26 22.51 44.11
CA TYR A 664 -11.26 22.55 45.21
C TYR A 664 -12.68 22.00 44.98
N GLU A 665 -12.96 20.84 45.60
CA GLU A 665 -14.21 20.06 45.55
C GLU A 665 -15.46 20.77 46.13
N VAL A 666 -15.30 21.91 46.83
CA VAL A 666 -16.37 22.55 47.64
C VAL A 666 -16.98 23.81 46.99
N THR A 667 -16.42 24.31 45.87
CA THR A 667 -16.89 25.49 45.13
C THR A 667 -17.16 25.21 43.65
N ARG A 668 -17.40 23.95 43.28
CA ARG A 668 -17.65 23.55 41.88
C ARG A 668 -19.05 23.95 41.40
N SER A 669 -19.12 24.50 40.19
CA SER A 669 -20.40 24.59 39.48
C SER A 669 -20.85 23.19 39.03
N THR A 670 -22.17 22.97 38.95
CA THR A 670 -22.78 21.77 38.37
C THR A 670 -23.64 22.11 37.15
N LYS A 671 -23.45 23.30 36.57
CA LYS A 671 -24.23 23.76 35.43
C LYS A 671 -23.80 23.01 34.17
N GLU A 672 -24.76 22.31 33.57
CA GLU A 672 -24.63 21.59 32.32
C GLU A 672 -25.41 22.33 31.23
N MET A 673 -24.84 22.40 30.02
CA MET A 673 -25.53 22.91 28.83
C MET A 673 -25.47 21.90 27.70
N ASN A 674 -26.58 21.79 26.96
CA ASN A 674 -26.73 20.84 25.87
C ASN A 674 -26.88 21.60 24.56
N PHE A 675 -26.09 21.20 23.57
CA PHE A 675 -26.17 21.67 22.20
C PHE A 675 -26.49 20.50 21.28
N SER A 676 -27.19 20.78 20.19
CA SER A 676 -27.42 19.79 19.15
C SER A 676 -27.37 20.40 17.77
N THR A 677 -26.92 19.62 16.80
CA THR A 677 -26.95 19.97 15.38
C THR A 677 -27.48 18.81 14.55
N SER A 678 -28.12 19.14 13.42
CA SER A 678 -28.55 18.16 12.44
C SER A 678 -27.46 17.85 11.40
N MET A 679 -26.38 18.64 11.37
CA MET A 679 -25.25 18.41 10.47
C MET A 679 -24.57 17.06 10.73
N VAL A 680 -24.11 16.46 9.65
CA VAL A 680 -23.24 15.30 9.67
C VAL A 680 -21.81 15.76 9.86
N LEU A 681 -21.18 15.31 10.94
CA LEU A 681 -19.80 15.63 11.30
C LEU A 681 -18.99 14.34 11.42
N SER A 682 -17.67 14.47 11.27
CA SER A 682 -16.78 13.41 11.71
C SER A 682 -16.77 13.32 13.23
N ASP A 683 -16.47 12.14 13.76
CA ASP A 683 -16.33 11.96 15.20
C ASP A 683 -15.26 12.88 15.82
N ALA A 684 -14.19 13.16 15.07
CA ALA A 684 -13.10 14.03 15.50
C ALA A 684 -13.56 15.49 15.61
N ASP A 685 -14.28 16.01 14.62
CA ASP A 685 -14.84 17.36 14.66
C ASP A 685 -15.86 17.51 15.80
N GLY A 686 -16.67 16.48 16.02
CA GLY A 686 -17.61 16.45 17.14
C GLY A 686 -16.92 16.59 18.51
N GLU A 687 -15.79 15.91 18.70
CA GLU A 687 -14.98 16.01 19.92
C GLU A 687 -14.26 17.36 20.05
N GLN A 688 -13.75 17.91 18.95
CA GLN A 688 -13.15 19.24 18.95
C GLN A 688 -14.18 20.32 19.29
N TYR A 689 -15.35 20.31 18.63
CA TYR A 689 -16.38 21.32 18.84
C TYR A 689 -16.95 21.30 20.26
N VAL A 690 -17.12 20.14 20.90
CA VAL A 690 -17.62 20.10 22.29
C VAL A 690 -16.62 20.73 23.27
N GLN A 691 -15.32 20.58 23.04
CA GLN A 691 -14.26 21.21 23.84
C GLN A 691 -14.20 22.72 23.59
N GLU A 692 -14.24 23.14 22.32
CA GLU A 692 -14.32 24.56 21.95
C GLU A 692 -15.56 25.23 22.54
N LEU A 693 -16.71 24.54 22.54
CA LEU A 693 -17.95 25.02 23.16
C LEU A 693 -17.77 25.21 24.66
N LEU A 694 -17.21 24.24 25.38
CA LEU A 694 -16.95 24.37 26.81
C LEU A 694 -16.07 25.59 27.10
N LEU A 695 -14.93 25.71 26.42
CA LEU A 695 -14.01 26.84 26.60
C LEU A 695 -14.66 28.17 26.22
N ARG A 696 -15.44 28.22 25.13
CA ARG A 696 -16.18 29.42 24.70
C ARG A 696 -17.21 29.85 25.74
N GLN A 697 -17.90 28.91 26.38
CA GLN A 697 -18.89 29.22 27.41
C GLN A 697 -18.25 29.65 28.72
N GLN A 698 -17.04 29.16 29.01
CA GLN A 698 -16.22 29.63 30.13
C GLN A 698 -15.51 30.96 29.84
N ALA A 699 -15.31 31.32 28.57
CA ALA A 699 -14.65 32.57 28.18
C ALA A 699 -15.60 33.78 28.15
N LYS A 700 -16.89 33.58 27.87
CA LYS A 700 -17.88 34.65 27.65
C LYS A 700 -18.46 35.25 28.95
N GLU A 701 -17.63 35.40 29.98
CA GLU A 701 -18.08 35.67 31.36
C GLU A 701 -18.57 37.11 31.59
N ARG A 702 -18.00 38.10 30.89
CA ARG A 702 -18.38 39.51 31.07
C ARG A 702 -19.22 40.04 29.92
N THR A 703 -20.34 40.65 30.30
CA THR A 703 -21.22 41.37 29.38
C THR A 703 -21.02 42.87 29.55
N HIS A 704 -20.99 43.59 28.43
CA HIS A 704 -20.83 45.04 28.38
C HIS A 704 -22.03 45.67 27.71
N SER A 705 -22.53 46.77 28.26
CA SER A 705 -23.59 47.56 27.65
C SER A 705 -23.23 49.03 27.63
N PHE A 706 -23.38 49.65 26.45
CA PHE A 706 -23.06 51.05 26.20
C PHE A 706 -23.94 51.57 25.06
N SER A 707 -23.91 52.89 24.83
CA SER A 707 -24.67 53.51 23.75
C SER A 707 -23.79 54.47 22.97
N THR A 708 -23.98 54.55 21.65
CA THR A 708 -23.27 55.45 20.74
C THR A 708 -24.22 56.31 19.90
N PHE A 709 -23.66 57.20 19.08
CA PHE A 709 -24.38 58.02 18.13
C PHE A 709 -24.61 57.31 16.78
N SER A 710 -25.42 57.91 15.91
CA SER A 710 -25.91 57.32 14.65
C SER A 710 -24.83 56.85 13.66
N ASP A 711 -23.61 57.38 13.76
CA ASP A 711 -22.52 57.07 12.83
C ASP A 711 -22.09 55.58 12.91
N PHE A 712 -22.38 54.93 14.04
CA PHE A 712 -22.08 53.51 14.30
C PHE A 712 -23.24 52.56 13.96
N ALA A 713 -24.26 53.02 13.23
CA ALA A 713 -25.42 52.20 12.85
C ALA A 713 -25.09 51.09 11.85
N HIS A 714 -23.90 51.14 11.25
CA HIS A 714 -23.40 50.12 10.33
C HIS A 714 -22.85 48.88 11.04
N LEU A 715 -22.62 48.95 12.36
CA LEU A 715 -22.14 47.82 13.15
C LEU A 715 -23.24 46.78 13.34
N ILE A 716 -22.88 45.50 13.21
CA ILE A 716 -23.80 44.36 13.32
C ILE A 716 -23.35 43.39 14.43
N PRO A 717 -24.26 42.53 14.93
CA PRO A 717 -23.87 41.42 15.80
C PRO A 717 -22.79 40.53 15.17
N GLY A 718 -21.73 40.27 15.93
CA GLY A 718 -20.52 39.56 15.47
C GLY A 718 -19.30 40.47 15.24
N ASP A 719 -19.50 41.80 15.14
CA ASP A 719 -18.39 42.75 15.02
C ASP A 719 -17.57 42.80 16.31
N VAL A 720 -16.25 42.81 16.17
CA VAL A 720 -15.31 42.95 17.27
C VAL A 720 -14.80 44.38 17.31
N ILE A 721 -15.11 45.10 18.38
CA ILE A 721 -14.77 46.51 18.53
C ILE A 721 -13.94 46.75 19.78
N SER A 722 -13.15 47.82 19.74
CA SER A 722 -12.45 48.33 20.93
C SER A 722 -13.28 49.43 21.58
N VAL A 723 -13.60 49.26 22.87
CA VAL A 723 -14.43 50.19 23.65
C VAL A 723 -13.60 50.79 24.79
N PRO A 724 -13.36 52.11 24.80
CA PRO A 724 -12.56 52.76 25.83
C PRO A 724 -13.37 52.96 27.11
N SER A 725 -12.78 52.57 28.24
CA SER A 725 -13.34 52.77 29.58
C SER A 725 -12.26 53.32 30.50
N GLY A 726 -12.10 54.65 30.48
CA GLY A 726 -11.06 55.34 31.23
C GLY A 726 -9.67 55.07 30.62
N ASN A 727 -8.82 54.32 31.33
CA ASN A 727 -7.48 53.96 30.85
C ASN A 727 -7.39 52.52 30.29
N ILE A 728 -8.51 51.81 30.20
CA ILE A 728 -8.59 50.42 29.74
C ILE A 728 -9.46 50.39 28.49
N ASP A 729 -8.96 49.77 27.43
CA ASP A 729 -9.73 49.47 26.23
C ASP A 729 -10.18 48.01 26.27
N TYR A 730 -11.49 47.78 26.24
CA TYR A 730 -12.06 46.43 26.16
C TYR A 730 -12.24 46.02 24.71
N THR A 731 -11.68 44.88 24.33
CA THR A 731 -11.99 44.24 23.04
C THR A 731 -13.22 43.35 23.21
N VAL A 732 -14.34 43.76 22.60
CA VAL A 732 -15.64 43.12 22.80
C VAL A 732 -16.28 42.73 21.47
N GLU A 733 -16.98 41.60 21.45
CA GLU A 733 -17.80 41.15 20.34
C GLU A 733 -19.25 41.61 20.58
N ILE A 734 -19.84 42.32 19.62
CA ILE A 734 -21.22 42.80 19.71
C ILE A 734 -22.19 41.61 19.64
N SER A 735 -23.05 41.46 20.64
CA SER A 735 -24.08 40.42 20.68
C SER A 735 -25.45 40.93 20.25
N LYS A 736 -25.71 42.24 20.42
CA LYS A 736 -27.00 42.85 20.07
C LYS A 736 -26.85 44.35 19.80
N VAL A 737 -27.61 44.80 18.80
CA VAL A 737 -27.70 46.21 18.39
C VAL A 737 -29.16 46.64 18.45
N ASN A 738 -29.44 47.76 19.12
CA ASN A 738 -30.79 48.31 19.21
C ASN A 738 -30.80 49.80 18.85
N ILE A 739 -31.42 50.13 17.72
CA ILE A 739 -31.53 51.51 17.23
C ILE A 739 -32.81 52.13 17.77
N LYS A 740 -32.67 53.17 18.60
CA LYS A 740 -33.82 53.89 19.17
C LYS A 740 -34.41 54.93 18.20
N GLU A 741 -35.65 55.34 18.46
CA GLU A 741 -36.35 56.40 17.70
C GLU A 741 -35.60 57.74 17.68
N ASN A 742 -34.74 58.00 18.67
CA ASN A 742 -33.90 59.20 18.75
C ASN A 742 -32.51 59.02 18.10
N LEU A 743 -32.29 57.96 17.32
CA LEU A 743 -31.04 57.62 16.63
C LEU A 743 -29.83 57.36 17.56
N VAL A 744 -30.09 57.10 18.84
CA VAL A 744 -29.10 56.53 19.76
C VAL A 744 -29.09 55.02 19.57
N ILE A 745 -27.90 54.45 19.46
CA ILE A 745 -27.70 53.01 19.29
C ILE A 745 -27.28 52.44 20.64
N ASP A 746 -28.02 51.46 21.15
CA ASP A 746 -27.63 50.68 22.31
C ASP A 746 -26.95 49.38 21.84
N PHE A 747 -25.76 49.11 22.37
CA PHE A 747 -25.03 47.87 22.16
C PHE A 747 -25.05 47.02 23.44
N GLU A 748 -25.26 45.72 23.27
CA GLU A 748 -24.84 44.69 24.22
C GLU A 748 -23.69 43.92 23.56
N ALA A 749 -22.61 43.68 24.30
CA ALA A 749 -21.41 43.02 23.82
C ALA A 749 -20.86 42.07 24.90
N ARG A 750 -19.96 41.18 24.51
CA ARG A 750 -19.27 40.24 25.41
C ARG A 750 -17.76 40.32 25.17
N ASP A 751 -16.96 39.96 26.18
CA ASP A 751 -15.51 39.90 26.00
C ASP A 751 -15.16 38.99 24.81
N PHE A 752 -14.30 39.49 23.92
CA PHE A 752 -13.79 38.73 22.79
C PHE A 752 -12.44 38.12 23.16
N GLN A 753 -12.31 36.79 23.06
CA GLN A 753 -11.09 36.09 23.40
C GLN A 753 -10.27 35.77 22.15
N THR A 754 -8.98 36.12 22.20
CA THR A 754 -8.07 36.07 21.05
C THR A 754 -7.31 34.75 20.91
N SER A 755 -7.55 33.79 21.81
CA SER A 755 -6.91 32.46 21.83
C SER A 755 -7.84 31.43 22.49
N LEU A 756 -8.67 30.77 21.69
CA LEU A 756 -9.50 29.62 22.07
C LEU A 756 -9.12 28.43 21.17
N ALA A 757 -7.85 28.03 21.18
CA ALA A 757 -7.41 26.83 20.49
C ALA A 757 -7.35 25.68 21.50
N ALA A 758 -8.24 24.69 21.34
CA ALA A 758 -8.08 23.40 21.97
C ALA A 758 -7.34 22.49 21.00
N ASP A 759 -6.05 22.26 21.22
CA ASP A 759 -5.34 21.16 20.56
C ASP A 759 -5.81 19.84 21.21
N VAL A 760 -6.90 19.27 20.70
CA VAL A 760 -7.27 17.90 21.03
C VAL A 760 -6.41 16.99 20.16
N ALA A 761 -5.55 16.18 20.78
CA ALA A 761 -4.87 15.11 20.06
C ALA A 761 -5.93 14.18 19.47
N VAL A 762 -5.98 14.09 18.14
CA VAL A 762 -6.87 13.22 17.39
C VAL A 762 -6.78 11.79 17.95
N VAL A 763 -7.83 11.33 18.63
CA VAL A 763 -8.09 9.89 18.75
C VAL A 763 -9.00 9.53 17.59
N SER A 764 -8.38 9.38 16.43
CA SER A 764 -9.06 8.80 15.29
C SER A 764 -9.27 7.31 15.58
N ASN A 765 -10.52 6.89 15.75
CA ASN A 765 -10.93 5.60 15.22
C ASN A 765 -11.45 5.82 13.79
N THR A 766 -10.65 6.47 12.94
CA THR A 766 -10.95 6.60 11.52
C THR A 766 -10.49 5.34 10.82
N GLY A 767 -11.41 4.72 10.07
CA GLY A 767 -11.03 3.88 8.95
C GLY A 767 -10.03 4.64 8.08
N TYR A 768 -8.90 4.00 7.80
CA TYR A 768 -7.74 4.52 7.12
C TYR A 768 -8.10 5.11 5.74
N SER A 769 -8.17 6.44 5.62
CA SER A 769 -8.20 7.09 4.29
C SER A 769 -7.74 8.54 4.42
N GLY A 770 -6.46 8.81 4.11
CA GLY A 770 -5.93 10.18 4.08
C GLY A 770 -4.47 10.37 4.49
N ILE A 771 -3.79 9.35 5.02
CA ILE A 771 -2.33 9.38 5.19
C ILE A 771 -1.71 9.03 3.83
N THR A 772 -0.80 9.86 3.31
CA THR A 772 0.09 9.41 2.22
C THR A 772 0.82 8.19 2.76
N SER A 773 0.49 7.01 2.25
CA SER A 773 0.95 5.75 2.82
C SER A 773 2.46 5.78 2.99
N VAL A 774 2.92 5.78 4.24
CA VAL A 774 4.32 5.62 4.56
C VAL A 774 4.63 4.15 4.36
N THR A 775 5.36 3.87 3.32
CA THR A 775 5.81 2.52 3.00
C THR A 775 6.92 2.07 3.94
N LEU A 776 6.77 0.86 4.44
CA LEU A 776 7.65 0.21 5.42
C LEU A 776 8.72 -0.67 4.76
N GLN A 777 8.63 -0.86 3.44
CA GLN A 777 9.56 -1.70 2.70
C GLN A 777 10.98 -1.14 2.79
N SER A 778 11.85 -1.90 3.42
CA SER A 778 13.23 -1.49 3.65
C SER A 778 14.16 -2.58 3.13
N GLN A 779 15.33 -2.18 2.68
CA GLN A 779 16.44 -3.07 2.33
C GLN A 779 17.71 -2.59 3.03
N TYR A 780 18.60 -3.52 3.31
CA TYR A 780 19.92 -3.22 3.84
C TYR A 780 20.94 -3.33 2.72
N ILE A 781 21.74 -2.29 2.53
CA ILE A 781 22.89 -2.35 1.63
C ILE A 781 24.14 -2.43 2.49
N HIS A 782 24.72 -3.62 2.53
CA HIS A 782 25.94 -3.90 3.27
C HIS A 782 27.16 -3.35 2.52
N LEU A 783 27.97 -2.54 3.22
CA LEU A 783 29.17 -1.91 2.66
C LEU A 783 30.38 -2.25 3.55
N ASP A 784 30.98 -3.41 3.31
CA ASP A 784 32.33 -3.70 3.83
C ASP A 784 33.38 -3.05 2.91
N ILE A 785 33.61 -1.77 3.17
CA ILE A 785 34.46 -0.87 2.37
C ILE A 785 35.58 -0.28 3.25
N PRO A 786 36.66 0.27 2.65
CA PRO A 786 37.67 1.00 3.42
C PRO A 786 37.06 2.17 4.20
N LEU A 787 37.77 2.62 5.25
CA LEU A 787 37.35 3.72 6.12
C LEU A 787 36.80 4.90 5.32
N LEU A 788 35.49 5.18 5.42
CA LEU A 788 34.89 6.34 4.76
C LEU A 788 35.47 7.64 5.35
N ARG A 789 35.66 7.64 6.67
CA ARG A 789 36.22 8.74 7.46
C ARG A 789 37.42 8.21 8.21
N LEU A 790 38.54 8.94 8.16
CA LEU A 790 39.77 8.52 8.84
C LEU A 790 39.58 8.42 10.36
N GLY A 791 38.78 9.32 10.94
CA GLY A 791 38.45 9.30 12.37
C GLY A 791 37.49 8.20 12.81
N ASP A 792 36.97 7.38 11.90
CA ASP A 792 36.17 6.21 12.28
C ASP A 792 37.03 5.02 12.73
N ASP A 793 38.34 5.05 12.46
CA ASP A 793 39.27 3.98 12.86
C ASP A 793 39.19 3.69 14.38
N ALA A 794 39.09 2.41 14.70
CA ALA A 794 38.97 1.95 16.08
C ALA A 794 40.33 1.59 16.71
N ALA A 795 41.46 1.87 16.05
CA ALA A 795 42.81 1.53 16.49
C ALA A 795 42.97 0.06 16.93
N GLY A 796 42.28 -0.86 16.24
CA GLY A 796 42.28 -2.30 16.53
C GLY A 796 41.36 -2.76 17.66
N ALA A 797 40.61 -1.86 18.30
CA ALA A 797 39.65 -2.23 19.36
C ALA A 797 38.33 -2.82 18.81
N ALA A 798 38.02 -2.54 17.55
CA ALA A 798 36.83 -3.00 16.83
C ALA A 798 37.13 -3.07 15.32
N LEU A 799 36.28 -3.79 14.59
CA LEU A 799 36.19 -3.72 13.13
C LEU A 799 35.12 -2.68 12.78
N VAL A 800 35.41 -1.90 11.75
CA VAL A 800 34.55 -0.82 11.24
C VAL A 800 33.95 -1.29 9.93
N GLN A 801 32.63 -1.43 9.91
CA GLN A 801 31.88 -1.61 8.68
C GLN A 801 30.99 -0.41 8.41
N TYR A 802 30.47 -0.36 7.19
CA TYR A 802 29.49 0.62 6.78
C TYR A 802 28.26 -0.06 6.19
N GLY A 803 27.17 0.68 6.16
CA GLY A 803 25.93 0.20 5.61
C GLY A 803 24.88 1.30 5.57
N MET A 804 23.81 1.04 4.84
CA MET A 804 22.65 1.92 4.81
C MET A 804 21.37 1.10 4.77
N VAL A 805 20.35 1.61 5.44
CA VAL A 805 18.98 1.12 5.25
C VAL A 805 18.33 2.07 4.25
N ALA A 806 17.70 1.55 3.22
CA ALA A 806 17.05 2.35 2.19
C ALA A 806 15.69 1.77 1.83
N GLY A 807 14.83 2.58 1.19
CA GLY A 807 13.67 2.06 0.48
C GLY A 807 14.09 1.17 -0.69
N ARG A 808 13.21 0.27 -1.11
CA ARG A 808 13.33 -0.63 -2.27
C ARG A 808 12.97 0.01 -3.61
N GLY A 809 12.76 1.33 -3.66
CA GLY A 809 12.47 2.09 -4.89
C GLY A 809 11.12 2.79 -4.91
N GLN A 810 10.30 2.52 -3.89
CA GLN A 810 8.98 3.08 -3.72
C GLN A 810 9.02 4.57 -3.27
N PRO A 811 7.98 5.36 -3.58
CA PRO A 811 7.88 6.75 -3.10
C PRO A 811 7.66 6.80 -1.58
N ASN A 812 8.01 7.94 -0.95
CA ASN A 812 7.66 8.24 0.45
C ASN A 812 8.10 7.20 1.50
N TRP A 813 9.27 6.57 1.33
CA TRP A 813 9.86 5.69 2.35
C TRP A 813 10.10 6.47 3.66
N GLY A 814 9.49 6.00 4.75
CA GLY A 814 9.47 6.70 6.04
C GLY A 814 10.71 6.54 6.92
N GLY A 815 11.71 5.78 6.46
CA GLY A 815 12.84 5.35 7.28
C GLY A 815 12.65 3.95 7.86
N GLY A 816 13.66 3.45 8.55
CA GLY A 816 13.65 2.11 9.12
C GLY A 816 14.77 1.83 10.11
N THR A 817 14.63 0.76 10.87
CA THR A 817 15.59 0.29 11.86
C THR A 817 16.39 -0.89 11.28
N LEU A 818 17.71 -0.84 11.42
CA LEU A 818 18.56 -1.99 11.18
C LEU A 818 18.68 -2.82 12.45
N TYR A 819 18.38 -4.10 12.32
CA TYR A 819 18.61 -5.11 13.34
C TYR A 819 19.78 -6.00 12.93
N ARG A 820 20.59 -6.41 13.90
CA ARG A 820 21.70 -7.34 13.73
C ARG A 820 21.55 -8.54 14.67
N GLY A 821 21.85 -9.72 14.17
CA GLY A 821 21.93 -10.96 14.92
C GLY A 821 23.25 -11.70 14.73
N ASP A 822 23.65 -12.48 15.74
CA ASP A 822 24.70 -13.50 15.59
C ASP A 822 24.12 -14.81 15.03
N THR A 823 22.80 -15.00 15.12
CA THR A 823 22.04 -16.06 14.45
C THR A 823 20.90 -15.47 13.63
N ALA A 824 20.37 -16.24 12.68
CA ALA A 824 19.26 -15.83 11.82
C ALA A 824 17.93 -15.58 12.56
N SER A 825 17.83 -15.94 13.86
CA SER A 825 16.60 -15.88 14.65
C SER A 825 16.66 -14.93 15.84
N THR A 826 17.85 -14.44 16.22
CA THR A 826 18.03 -13.57 17.38
C THR A 826 18.64 -12.24 16.96
N PHE A 827 17.90 -11.16 17.17
CA PHE A 827 18.27 -9.84 16.67
C PHE A 827 18.24 -8.77 17.76
N ALA A 828 19.18 -7.84 17.69
CA ALA A 828 19.24 -6.63 18.48
C ALA A 828 19.22 -5.41 17.55
N VAL A 829 18.68 -4.29 18.04
CA VAL A 829 18.69 -3.01 17.31
C VAL A 829 20.13 -2.54 17.17
N MET A 830 20.50 -2.12 15.96
CA MET A 830 21.82 -1.54 15.67
C MET A 830 21.74 -0.03 15.53
N TYR A 831 20.86 0.48 14.66
CA TYR A 831 20.58 1.91 14.53
C TYR A 831 19.25 2.17 13.80
N ASP A 832 18.73 3.38 13.98
CA ASP A 832 17.59 3.92 13.22
C ASP A 832 18.07 4.81 12.07
N GLN A 833 17.47 4.60 10.90
CA GLN A 833 17.73 5.36 9.69
C GLN A 833 16.54 6.25 9.37
N ALA A 834 16.76 7.57 9.47
CA ALA A 834 15.80 8.56 9.01
C ALA A 834 15.59 8.45 7.48
N PRO A 835 14.39 8.84 6.99
CA PRO A 835 14.08 8.82 5.57
C PRO A 835 15.08 9.66 4.78
N HIS A 836 15.49 9.17 3.61
CA HIS A 836 16.46 9.84 2.75
C HIS A 836 16.31 9.46 1.28
N THR A 837 16.97 10.23 0.41
CA THR A 837 16.94 10.04 -1.05
C THR A 837 18.25 9.46 -1.60
N ALA A 838 18.98 8.67 -0.80
CA ALA A 838 20.24 8.04 -1.21
C ALA A 838 20.09 7.23 -2.50
N PHE A 839 20.91 7.55 -3.50
CA PHE A 839 20.85 6.86 -4.79
C PHE A 839 21.50 5.48 -4.70
N VAL A 840 20.69 4.46 -4.97
CA VAL A 840 21.12 3.07 -5.12
C VAL A 840 20.73 2.62 -6.51
N GLY A 841 21.66 2.02 -7.24
CA GLY A 841 21.40 1.48 -8.57
C GLY A 841 22.13 0.17 -8.82
N ILE A 842 21.82 -0.46 -9.94
CA ILE A 842 22.47 -1.66 -10.43
C ILE A 842 23.13 -1.42 -11.79
N CYS A 843 24.35 -1.91 -11.95
CA CYS A 843 25.18 -1.73 -13.12
C CYS A 843 24.68 -2.61 -14.27
N LYS A 844 24.32 -1.97 -15.38
CA LYS A 844 23.84 -2.60 -16.62
C LYS A 844 24.98 -2.95 -17.58
N THR A 845 26.11 -2.27 -17.43
CA THR A 845 27.35 -2.55 -18.16
C THR A 845 28.47 -2.79 -17.15
N VAL A 846 29.49 -3.53 -17.56
CA VAL A 846 30.73 -3.66 -16.78
C VAL A 846 31.47 -2.33 -16.81
N LEU A 847 31.96 -1.85 -15.66
CA LEU A 847 32.93 -0.74 -15.62
C LEU A 847 34.28 -1.29 -16.09
N PRO A 848 34.87 -0.78 -17.18
CA PRO A 848 36.18 -1.25 -17.61
C PRO A 848 37.26 -0.99 -16.57
N ASP A 849 38.27 -1.88 -16.57
CA ASP A 849 39.48 -1.71 -15.77
C ASP A 849 40.19 -0.39 -16.10
N ASN A 850 40.89 0.18 -15.12
CA ASN A 850 41.75 1.34 -15.30
C ASN A 850 43.22 0.90 -15.32
N PRO A 851 43.89 0.88 -16.49
CA PRO A 851 45.29 0.48 -16.58
C PRO A 851 46.25 1.35 -15.75
N ASN A 852 45.82 2.57 -15.39
CA ASN A 852 46.58 3.51 -14.57
C ASN A 852 45.79 3.87 -13.30
N PRO A 853 45.74 2.99 -12.29
CA PRO A 853 44.86 3.11 -11.13
C PRO A 853 45.09 4.36 -10.26
N HIS A 854 46.21 5.08 -10.46
CA HIS A 854 46.54 6.31 -9.74
C HIS A 854 46.37 7.58 -10.59
N SER A 855 45.67 7.47 -11.73
CA SER A 855 45.30 8.59 -12.61
C SER A 855 43.79 8.60 -12.82
N GLY A 856 43.23 9.78 -13.07
CA GLY A 856 41.82 9.91 -13.44
C GLY A 856 41.52 9.22 -14.78
N ASP A 857 40.30 8.69 -14.90
CA ASP A 857 39.79 8.02 -16.09
C ASP A 857 38.59 8.78 -16.65
N PHE A 858 38.79 9.48 -17.75
CA PHE A 858 37.74 10.26 -18.42
C PHE A 858 37.18 9.58 -19.66
N SER A 859 37.58 8.34 -19.92
CA SER A 859 37.22 7.58 -21.12
C SER A 859 36.19 6.50 -20.84
N SER A 860 36.24 5.89 -19.65
CA SER A 860 35.26 4.87 -19.26
C SER A 860 33.92 5.48 -18.88
N SER A 861 32.89 4.66 -19.02
CA SER A 861 31.53 4.97 -18.59
C SER A 861 30.84 3.70 -18.10
N ILE A 862 29.85 3.86 -17.23
CA ILE A 862 28.97 2.78 -16.80
C ILE A 862 27.51 3.21 -16.89
N ILE A 863 26.64 2.30 -17.30
CA ILE A 863 25.19 2.51 -17.30
C ILE A 863 24.62 1.90 -16.02
N VAL A 864 23.88 2.70 -15.26
CA VAL A 864 23.31 2.32 -13.97
C VAL A 864 21.80 2.45 -14.02
N GLN A 865 21.09 1.37 -13.74
CA GLN A 865 19.65 1.40 -13.52
C GLN A 865 19.37 1.84 -12.09
N ARG A 866 18.52 2.85 -11.90
CA ARG A 866 18.10 3.26 -10.56
C ARG A 866 17.25 2.18 -9.89
N ILE A 867 17.57 1.86 -8.65
CA ILE A 867 16.74 1.06 -7.72
C ILE A 867 16.01 1.99 -6.77
N SER A 868 16.73 2.89 -6.09
CA SER A 868 16.17 3.75 -5.03
C SER A 868 16.83 5.12 -5.00
N GLY A 869 16.13 6.09 -4.39
CA GLY A 869 16.60 7.46 -4.19
C GLY A 869 16.53 8.37 -5.41
N ALA A 870 17.08 9.58 -5.25
CA ALA A 870 17.12 10.59 -6.31
C ALA A 870 18.43 10.47 -7.09
N ALA A 871 18.34 10.53 -8.43
CA ALA A 871 19.53 10.48 -9.27
C ALA A 871 20.52 11.61 -8.94
N PRO A 872 21.84 11.34 -8.90
CA PRO A 872 22.84 12.38 -8.73
C PRO A 872 22.83 13.35 -9.92
N THR A 873 23.34 14.56 -9.71
CA THR A 873 23.55 15.54 -10.77
C THR A 873 25.03 15.63 -11.15
N SER A 874 25.30 16.05 -12.38
CA SER A 874 26.67 16.32 -12.83
C SER A 874 27.34 17.38 -11.96
N ALA A 875 28.64 17.23 -11.69
CA ALA A 875 29.44 18.15 -10.88
C ALA A 875 30.79 18.42 -11.56
N ALA A 876 31.34 19.62 -11.34
CA ALA A 876 32.68 19.95 -11.82
C ALA A 876 33.74 19.08 -11.12
N GLU A 877 34.82 18.72 -11.83
CA GLU A 877 35.94 17.93 -11.29
C GLU A 877 36.45 18.48 -9.95
N SER A 878 36.60 19.79 -9.82
CA SER A 878 37.05 20.41 -8.56
C SER A 878 36.12 20.14 -7.38
N ALA A 879 34.80 20.04 -7.61
CA ALA A 879 33.83 19.70 -6.57
C ALA A 879 33.86 18.20 -6.24
N VAL A 880 34.11 17.35 -7.24
CA VAL A 880 34.31 15.91 -7.04
C VAL A 880 35.54 15.63 -6.19
N MET A 881 36.65 16.32 -6.47
CA MET A 881 37.88 16.23 -5.69
C MET A 881 37.72 16.74 -4.24
N LEU A 882 36.68 17.55 -3.96
CA LEU A 882 36.29 17.97 -2.62
C LEU A 882 35.28 17.03 -1.94
N GLY A 883 34.91 15.91 -2.60
CA GLY A 883 34.07 14.85 -2.05
C GLY A 883 32.61 14.85 -2.54
N THR A 884 32.27 15.62 -3.56
CA THR A 884 30.95 15.50 -4.22
C THR A 884 30.94 14.28 -5.16
N ASN A 885 29.79 13.66 -5.38
CA ASN A 885 29.63 12.54 -6.33
C ASN A 885 30.61 11.39 -6.10
N LEU A 886 30.80 11.00 -4.84
CA LEU A 886 31.54 9.79 -4.47
C LEU A 886 30.58 8.61 -4.40
N ALA A 887 30.95 7.49 -5.00
CA ALA A 887 30.17 6.25 -4.97
C ALA A 887 31.08 5.03 -4.75
N PHE A 888 30.52 3.95 -4.22
CA PHE A 888 31.13 2.63 -4.33
C PHE A 888 30.39 1.81 -5.38
N VAL A 889 31.15 1.10 -6.21
CA VAL A 889 30.64 0.18 -7.22
C VAL A 889 31.18 -1.21 -6.96
N GLY A 890 30.33 -2.23 -7.02
CA GLY A 890 30.75 -3.62 -6.84
C GLY A 890 29.77 -4.43 -6.02
N ARG A 891 30.31 -5.43 -5.33
CA ARG A 891 29.62 -6.30 -4.37
C ARG A 891 30.57 -6.63 -3.22
N GLU A 892 30.07 -7.34 -2.21
CA GLU A 892 30.84 -7.83 -1.06
C GLU A 892 32.18 -8.44 -1.50
N GLY A 893 33.28 -7.95 -0.91
CA GLY A 893 34.64 -8.37 -1.24
C GLY A 893 35.29 -7.73 -2.48
N ARG A 894 34.57 -6.95 -3.29
CA ARG A 894 35.10 -6.31 -4.52
C ARG A 894 34.55 -4.89 -4.79
N TRP A 895 34.46 -4.08 -3.75
CA TRP A 895 34.01 -2.68 -3.85
C TRP A 895 35.12 -1.75 -4.37
N GLU A 896 34.90 -1.09 -5.51
CA GLU A 896 35.73 0.01 -6.01
C GLU A 896 35.10 1.37 -5.62
N GLY A 897 35.87 2.24 -4.97
CA GLY A 897 35.45 3.61 -4.69
C GLY A 897 35.78 4.54 -5.86
N LEU A 898 34.80 5.32 -6.33
CA LEU A 898 34.95 6.23 -7.46
C LEU A 898 34.35 7.61 -7.19
N GLY A 899 34.84 8.61 -7.92
CA GLY A 899 34.28 9.95 -7.98
C GLY A 899 33.99 10.33 -9.43
N PHE A 900 32.79 10.82 -9.73
CA PHE A 900 32.32 11.04 -11.11
C PHE A 900 31.82 12.47 -11.38
N THR A 901 32.07 12.99 -12.59
CA THR A 901 31.68 14.35 -12.98
C THR A 901 30.39 14.41 -13.77
N THR A 902 30.09 13.38 -14.55
CA THR A 902 29.02 13.43 -15.56
C THR A 902 27.97 12.37 -15.30
N VAL A 903 26.72 12.84 -15.24
CA VAL A 903 25.50 12.03 -15.15
C VAL A 903 24.59 12.43 -16.30
N VAL A 904 24.24 11.47 -17.15
CA VAL A 904 23.27 11.65 -18.24
C VAL A 904 22.10 10.72 -17.99
N ASP A 905 20.90 11.28 -17.89
CA ASP A 905 19.65 10.52 -17.87
C ASP A 905 19.34 10.04 -19.29
N ASN A 906 19.18 8.72 -19.46
CA ASN A 906 18.90 8.12 -20.77
C ASN A 906 17.39 8.12 -21.09
N GLY A 907 16.53 8.53 -20.15
CA GLY A 907 15.07 8.62 -20.32
C GLY A 907 14.32 7.31 -20.13
N ASP A 908 15.03 6.22 -19.82
CA ASP A 908 14.50 4.86 -19.61
C ASP A 908 14.74 4.35 -18.18
N GLY A 909 14.98 5.26 -17.24
CA GLY A 909 15.31 4.94 -15.84
C GLY A 909 16.77 4.53 -15.62
N THR A 910 17.58 4.48 -16.67
CA THR A 910 19.03 4.29 -16.59
C THR A 910 19.79 5.62 -16.69
N PHE A 911 20.94 5.66 -16.03
CA PHE A 911 21.83 6.80 -15.97
C PHE A 911 23.21 6.39 -16.47
N THR A 912 23.73 7.12 -17.44
CA THR A 912 25.13 6.97 -17.89
C THR A 912 26.03 7.81 -16.99
N ILE A 913 26.88 7.14 -16.23
CA ILE A 913 27.86 7.75 -15.32
C ILE A 913 29.25 7.70 -15.97
N SER A 914 29.92 8.84 -16.05
CA SER A 914 31.24 8.95 -16.70
C SER A 914 32.06 10.12 -16.15
N GLY A 915 33.32 10.17 -16.58
CA GLY A 915 34.30 11.16 -16.14
C GLY A 915 34.69 10.91 -14.70
N PHE A 916 35.70 10.06 -14.48
CA PHE A 916 36.12 9.60 -13.17
C PHE A 916 37.47 10.20 -12.74
N PRO A 917 37.51 11.44 -12.21
CA PRO A 917 38.73 12.02 -11.61
C PRO A 917 39.34 11.15 -10.51
N VAL A 918 38.50 10.37 -9.81
CA VAL A 918 38.91 9.46 -8.74
C VAL A 918 38.45 8.04 -9.11
N ARG A 919 39.40 7.12 -9.22
CA ARG A 919 39.22 5.66 -9.34
C ARG A 919 40.03 4.99 -8.23
N GLY A 920 39.61 3.80 -7.79
CA GLY A 920 40.30 3.07 -6.72
C GLY A 920 40.43 3.84 -5.40
N TRP A 921 39.45 4.68 -5.05
CA TRP A 921 39.51 5.52 -3.86
C TRP A 921 39.84 4.69 -2.62
N ARG A 922 40.81 5.15 -1.83
CA ARG A 922 41.24 4.49 -0.58
C ARG A 922 41.71 3.04 -0.75
N GLY A 923 42.55 2.79 -1.76
CA GLY A 923 43.23 1.49 -1.93
C GLY A 923 42.38 0.43 -2.62
N THR A 924 41.24 0.82 -3.17
CA THR A 924 40.28 -0.10 -3.81
C THR A 924 40.59 -0.38 -5.28
N GLU A 925 41.66 0.18 -5.84
CA GLU A 925 42.04 -0.03 -7.24
C GLU A 925 42.28 -1.50 -7.60
N VAL A 926 42.59 -2.34 -6.61
CA VAL A 926 42.79 -3.78 -6.79
C VAL A 926 41.53 -4.51 -7.28
N TYR A 927 40.37 -3.87 -7.18
CA TYR A 927 39.08 -4.39 -7.59
C TYR A 927 38.64 -3.93 -8.98
N GLY A 928 39.33 -2.95 -9.60
CA GLY A 928 38.99 -2.43 -10.93
C GLY A 928 38.81 -3.50 -12.03
N PRO A 929 39.67 -4.54 -12.10
CA PRO A 929 39.51 -5.63 -13.08
C PRO A 929 38.35 -6.61 -12.78
N GLN A 930 37.67 -6.48 -11.64
CA GLN A 930 36.71 -7.47 -11.14
C GLN A 930 35.25 -7.04 -11.29
N HIS A 931 34.98 -5.92 -11.96
CA HIS A 931 33.61 -5.45 -12.19
C HIS A 931 32.81 -6.38 -13.08
N GLN A 932 31.51 -6.47 -12.81
CA GLN A 932 30.56 -7.34 -13.51
C GLN A 932 29.22 -6.62 -13.73
N ILE A 933 28.44 -7.09 -14.71
CA ILE A 933 27.02 -6.70 -14.81
C ILE A 933 26.30 -7.17 -13.55
N GLY A 934 25.43 -6.35 -12.98
CA GLY A 934 24.73 -6.66 -11.73
C GLY A 934 25.43 -6.15 -10.47
N ASP A 935 26.57 -5.47 -10.59
CA ASP A 935 27.21 -4.77 -9.47
C ASP A 935 26.32 -3.63 -8.95
N LEU A 936 26.32 -3.39 -7.65
CA LEU A 936 25.61 -2.25 -7.07
C LEU A 936 26.39 -0.96 -7.32
N PHE A 937 25.68 0.13 -7.54
CA PHE A 937 26.19 1.50 -7.54
C PHE A 937 25.56 2.23 -6.36
N VAL A 938 26.37 2.57 -5.37
CA VAL A 938 25.90 3.19 -4.12
C VAL A 938 26.49 4.57 -4.00
N LEU A 939 25.66 5.60 -4.07
CA LEU A 939 26.09 6.97 -3.85
C LEU A 939 26.33 7.19 -2.35
N VAL A 940 27.55 7.61 -2.01
CA VAL A 940 27.98 7.70 -0.62
C VAL A 940 27.95 9.13 -0.15
N ARG A 941 27.19 9.38 0.91
CA ARG A 941 27.24 10.63 1.66
C ARG A 941 27.25 10.36 3.16
N GLN A 942 27.77 11.34 3.89
CA GLN A 942 27.94 11.25 5.34
C GLN A 942 26.63 11.01 6.09
N ASP A 943 25.51 11.51 5.54
CA ASP A 943 24.19 11.45 6.17
C ASP A 943 23.43 10.14 5.89
N TRP A 944 23.87 9.39 4.88
CA TRP A 944 23.19 8.18 4.41
C TRP A 944 23.87 6.90 4.86
N VAL A 945 25.21 6.87 4.76
CA VAL A 945 25.99 5.71 5.14
C VAL A 945 26.36 5.80 6.62
N ARG A 946 25.93 4.80 7.39
CA ARG A 946 26.16 4.67 8.82
C ARG A 946 27.36 3.77 9.09
N LYS A 947 28.03 4.03 10.22
CA LYS A 947 29.10 3.18 10.75
C LYS A 947 28.49 2.07 11.58
N LEU A 948 28.97 0.85 11.36
CA LEU A 948 28.60 -0.36 12.08
C LEU A 948 29.82 -0.88 12.85
N PRO A 949 29.83 -0.80 14.19
CA PRO A 949 30.92 -1.35 14.99
C PRO A 949 30.76 -2.86 15.17
N HIS A 950 31.87 -3.59 14.99
CA HIS A 950 31.96 -5.02 15.24
C HIS A 950 33.10 -5.33 16.22
N PRO A 951 32.94 -6.25 17.20
CA PRO A 951 34.08 -6.75 17.95
C PRO A 951 35.08 -7.46 17.01
N PRO A 952 36.39 -7.44 17.30
CA PRO A 952 37.40 -8.12 16.47
C PRO A 952 37.16 -9.63 16.28
N SER A 953 36.44 -10.27 17.20
CA SER A 953 36.04 -11.68 17.09
C SER A 953 35.06 -11.97 15.96
N ASP A 954 34.45 -10.92 15.37
CA ASP A 954 33.54 -11.08 14.23
C ASP A 954 34.28 -11.24 12.91
N LEU A 955 35.61 -11.03 12.85
CA LEU A 955 36.40 -11.15 11.62
C LEU A 955 36.19 -12.53 10.98
N ASP A 956 35.90 -12.52 9.68
CA ASP A 956 35.59 -13.67 8.84
C ASP A 956 34.36 -14.48 9.26
N LEU A 957 33.56 -13.99 10.23
CA LEU A 957 32.28 -14.60 10.61
C LEU A 957 31.12 -13.98 9.83
N THR A 958 30.09 -14.79 9.60
CA THR A 958 28.81 -14.34 9.04
C THR A 958 27.92 -13.75 10.12
N LYS A 959 27.30 -12.60 9.86
CA LYS A 959 26.28 -11.96 10.69
C LYS A 959 24.99 -11.77 9.91
N TYR A 960 23.88 -11.68 10.63
CA TYR A 960 22.56 -11.59 10.05
C TYR A 960 21.95 -10.22 10.29
N TYR A 961 21.29 -9.68 9.27
CA TYR A 961 20.72 -8.34 9.30
C TYR A 961 19.26 -8.36 8.87
N LYS A 962 18.42 -7.56 9.53
CA LYS A 962 17.05 -7.28 9.10
C LYS A 962 16.84 -5.79 9.01
N ALA A 963 16.45 -5.30 7.84
CA ALA A 963 15.97 -3.93 7.65
C ALA A 963 14.46 -3.91 7.80
N VAL A 964 13.95 -3.15 8.78
CA VAL A 964 12.51 -3.07 9.06
C VAL A 964 12.08 -1.61 9.00
N GLY A 965 11.08 -1.27 8.19
CA GLY A 965 10.54 0.10 8.17
C GLY A 965 9.91 0.47 9.51
N PHE A 966 9.87 1.75 9.84
CA PHE A 966 9.31 2.20 11.12
C PHE A 966 7.84 1.81 11.28
N GLY A 967 7.52 1.06 12.34
CA GLY A 967 6.19 0.49 12.56
C GLY A 967 5.98 -0.89 11.92
N GLY A 968 6.96 -1.40 11.17
CA GLY A 968 6.96 -2.75 10.64
C GLY A 968 7.30 -3.81 11.69
N SER A 969 6.82 -5.04 11.47
CA SER A 969 7.16 -6.19 12.33
C SER A 969 8.51 -6.80 11.91
N ILE A 970 9.39 -7.06 12.87
CA ILE A 970 10.66 -7.78 12.63
C ILE A 970 10.42 -9.20 12.09
N ALA A 971 9.30 -9.82 12.45
CA ALA A 971 8.93 -11.14 11.95
C ALA A 971 8.54 -11.11 10.47
N ALA A 972 8.16 -9.94 9.93
CA ALA A 972 7.84 -9.78 8.51
C ALA A 972 9.11 -9.62 7.64
N ALA A 973 10.22 -9.12 8.18
CA ALA A 973 11.47 -8.95 7.44
C ALA A 973 12.26 -10.26 7.30
N VAL A 974 12.89 -10.43 6.14
CA VAL A 974 13.82 -11.53 5.82
C VAL A 974 15.21 -11.17 6.34
N ALA A 975 15.91 -12.15 6.94
CA ALA A 975 17.29 -11.97 7.37
C ALA A 975 18.26 -12.11 6.20
N GLU A 976 19.19 -11.17 6.08
CA GLU A 976 20.26 -11.18 5.09
C GLU A 976 21.59 -11.51 5.78
N ALA A 977 22.34 -12.45 5.21
CA ALA A 977 23.62 -12.91 5.75
C ALA A 977 24.78 -12.19 5.06
N HIS A 978 25.70 -11.62 5.84
CA HIS A 978 26.90 -10.95 5.35
C HIS A 978 28.14 -11.37 6.15
N GLN A 979 29.28 -11.58 5.47
CA GLN A 979 30.54 -11.88 6.11
C GLN A 979 31.29 -10.60 6.48
N ILE A 980 31.90 -10.58 7.66
CA ILE A 980 32.67 -9.44 8.16
C ILE A 980 34.13 -9.61 7.74
N ALA A 981 34.54 -9.06 6.59
CA ALA A 981 35.88 -9.25 6.03
C ALA A 981 36.93 -8.23 6.53
N GLY A 982 36.49 -7.12 7.14
CA GLY A 982 37.37 -6.11 7.73
C GLY A 982 38.09 -5.24 6.70
N ALA A 983 37.37 -4.76 5.68
CA ALA A 983 37.97 -3.96 4.61
C ALA A 983 38.53 -2.61 5.11
N ALA A 984 37.96 -2.03 6.18
CA ALA A 984 38.43 -0.80 6.79
C ALA A 984 39.80 -0.95 7.48
N GLU A 985 40.10 -2.14 7.98
CA GLU A 985 41.33 -2.50 8.69
C GLU A 985 42.40 -3.04 7.74
N ARG A 986 42.04 -3.38 6.50
CA ARG A 986 42.96 -3.97 5.53
C ARG A 986 43.97 -2.93 5.02
N PRO A 987 45.29 -3.16 5.16
CA PRO A 987 46.31 -2.27 4.61
C PRO A 987 46.22 -2.18 3.08
N TYR A 988 46.47 -0.98 2.56
CA TYR A 988 46.50 -0.74 1.12
C TYR A 988 47.72 -1.44 0.48
N ALA A 989 47.57 -1.85 -0.78
CA ALA A 989 48.68 -2.47 -1.52
C ALA A 989 49.88 -1.52 -1.59
N VAL A 990 51.10 -2.03 -1.54
CA VAL A 990 52.30 -1.18 -1.73
C VAL A 990 52.37 -0.68 -3.18
N VAL A 991 53.10 0.41 -3.41
CA VAL A 991 53.26 1.03 -4.75
C VAL A 991 54.74 1.19 -5.10
N ASN A 992 55.02 1.61 -6.33
CA ASN A 992 56.38 1.85 -6.84
C ASN A 992 57.33 0.64 -6.69
N LEU A 993 56.81 -0.58 -6.86
CA LEU A 993 57.60 -1.80 -6.73
C LEU A 993 58.68 -1.87 -7.82
N CYS A 994 59.93 -2.06 -7.41
CA CYS A 994 61.06 -2.19 -8.33
C CYS A 994 61.98 -3.31 -7.89
N GLY A 995 62.06 -4.38 -8.70
CA GLY A 995 63.00 -5.47 -8.52
C GLY A 995 64.30 -5.25 -9.30
N GLN A 996 65.44 -5.35 -8.64
CA GLN A 996 66.76 -5.22 -9.25
C GLN A 996 67.76 -6.24 -8.71
N LEU A 997 68.71 -6.68 -9.55
CA LEU A 997 69.81 -7.53 -9.13
C LEU A 997 70.96 -6.69 -8.55
N SER A 998 71.46 -7.10 -7.38
CA SER A 998 72.62 -6.50 -6.74
C SER A 998 73.51 -7.59 -6.15
N GLY A 999 74.70 -7.80 -6.73
CA GLY A 999 75.68 -8.77 -6.22
C GLY A 999 75.20 -10.24 -6.23
N GLY A 1000 74.18 -10.59 -7.00
CA GLY A 1000 73.55 -11.92 -7.03
C GLY A 1000 72.26 -12.03 -6.21
N ASP A 1001 72.00 -11.06 -5.32
CA ASP A 1001 70.74 -10.93 -4.59
C ASP A 1001 69.72 -10.15 -5.42
N THR A 1002 68.44 -10.38 -5.18
CA THR A 1002 67.35 -9.56 -5.73
C THR A 1002 66.84 -8.64 -4.64
N ILE A 1003 66.94 -7.34 -4.90
CA ILE A 1003 66.41 -6.30 -4.03
C ILE A 1003 65.10 -5.82 -4.63
N VAL A 1004 64.04 -5.79 -3.82
CA VAL A 1004 62.74 -5.26 -4.20
C VAL A 1004 62.45 -4.06 -3.33
N ASP A 1005 62.49 -2.87 -3.92
CA ASP A 1005 62.13 -1.60 -3.28
C ASP A 1005 60.65 -1.30 -3.54
N PHE A 1006 59.96 -0.70 -2.57
CA PHE A 1006 58.54 -0.35 -2.68
C PHE A 1006 58.15 0.74 -1.65
N ASP A 1007 57.05 1.44 -1.90
CA ASP A 1007 56.49 2.43 -0.98
C ASP A 1007 55.19 1.92 -0.34
N TYR A 1008 55.09 1.99 0.98
CA TYR A 1008 53.83 1.73 1.67
C TYR A 1008 52.86 2.90 1.55
N ARG A 1009 51.57 2.60 1.68
CA ARG A 1009 50.51 3.60 1.73
C ARG A 1009 49.82 3.56 3.08
N ASN A 1010 49.56 4.73 3.65
CA ASN A 1010 48.93 4.86 4.96
C ASN A 1010 47.39 4.97 4.80
N ARG A 1011 46.63 4.06 5.42
CA ARG A 1011 45.15 4.06 5.40
C ARG A 1011 44.50 5.08 6.33
N LEU A 1012 45.24 5.62 7.30
CA LEU A 1012 44.79 6.56 8.33
C LEU A 1012 45.13 8.04 8.03
N SER A 1013 46.00 8.32 7.06
CA SER A 1013 46.39 9.69 6.71
C SER A 1013 46.94 9.76 5.28
N ALA A 1014 46.33 10.59 4.44
CA ALA A 1014 46.77 10.81 3.06
C ALA A 1014 48.01 11.70 2.95
N TRP A 1015 48.32 12.49 3.98
CA TRP A 1015 49.39 13.51 3.97
C TRP A 1015 50.58 13.12 4.86
N GLU A 1016 50.59 11.89 5.36
CA GLU A 1016 51.54 11.45 6.38
C GLU A 1016 53.01 11.55 5.94
N MET A 1017 53.28 11.46 4.64
CA MET A 1017 54.63 11.60 4.07
C MET A 1017 55.27 12.97 4.32
N PHE A 1018 54.48 13.99 4.66
CA PHE A 1018 54.97 15.33 5.01
C PHE A 1018 55.15 15.53 6.52
N ASN A 1019 54.80 14.52 7.33
CA ASN A 1019 54.95 14.58 8.77
C ASN A 1019 56.42 14.37 9.17
N ALA A 1020 56.86 15.00 10.27
CA ALA A 1020 58.23 14.87 10.75
C ALA A 1020 58.55 13.44 11.23
N VAL A 1021 57.52 12.70 11.68
CA VAL A 1021 57.57 11.29 12.03
C VAL A 1021 56.35 10.61 11.39
N PRO A 1022 56.45 10.14 10.14
CA PRO A 1022 55.34 9.53 9.43
C PRO A 1022 54.86 8.24 10.12
N SER A 1023 53.57 8.17 10.44
CA SER A 1023 52.91 6.92 10.80
C SER A 1023 52.80 5.99 9.58
N CYS A 1024 52.86 4.67 9.81
CA CYS A 1024 52.60 3.69 8.76
C CYS A 1024 51.11 3.34 8.59
N GLY A 1025 50.25 3.80 9.50
CA GLY A 1025 48.82 3.44 9.51
C GLY A 1025 48.51 2.13 10.21
N GLU A 1026 49.54 1.39 10.64
CA GLU A 1026 49.44 0.15 11.43
C GLU A 1026 50.23 0.28 12.75
N ALA A 1027 50.02 -0.66 13.68
CA ALA A 1027 50.72 -0.67 14.97
C ALA A 1027 52.25 -0.82 14.83
N THR A 1028 52.70 -1.50 13.78
CA THR A 1028 54.12 -1.67 13.45
C THR A 1028 54.26 -1.83 11.94
N LEU A 1029 55.31 -1.24 11.36
CA LEU A 1029 55.64 -1.43 9.96
C LEU A 1029 56.18 -2.85 9.73
N ALA A 1030 55.41 -3.68 9.03
CA ALA A 1030 55.77 -5.06 8.72
C ALA A 1030 55.21 -5.48 7.35
N PHE A 1031 55.96 -6.30 6.63
CA PHE A 1031 55.61 -6.79 5.30
C PHE A 1031 55.93 -8.28 5.15
N GLU A 1032 55.19 -8.95 4.28
CA GLU A 1032 55.50 -10.29 3.77
C GLU A 1032 55.59 -10.27 2.24
N MET A 1033 56.61 -10.93 1.69
CA MET A 1033 56.75 -11.15 0.25
C MET A 1033 56.72 -12.65 -0.05
N ASP A 1034 55.76 -13.06 -0.85
CA ASP A 1034 55.69 -14.41 -1.41
C ASP A 1034 56.38 -14.42 -2.77
N VAL A 1035 57.45 -15.20 -2.89
CA VAL A 1035 58.09 -15.52 -4.17
C VAL A 1035 57.36 -16.71 -4.76
N LEU A 1036 56.82 -16.54 -5.98
CA LEU A 1036 56.02 -17.56 -6.64
C LEU A 1036 56.92 -18.49 -7.46
N ASP A 1037 56.51 -19.75 -7.56
CA ASP A 1037 57.13 -20.70 -8.45
C ASP A 1037 56.93 -20.26 -9.91
N ALA A 1038 58.01 -20.20 -10.69
CA ALA A 1038 57.96 -19.79 -12.08
C ALA A 1038 57.21 -20.81 -12.96
N ASP A 1039 57.24 -22.09 -12.58
CA ASP A 1039 56.54 -23.16 -13.30
C ASP A 1039 55.07 -23.31 -12.85
N SER A 1040 54.72 -22.72 -11.70
CA SER A 1040 53.37 -22.68 -11.17
C SER A 1040 53.11 -21.33 -10.50
N PRO A 1041 52.69 -20.30 -11.26
CA PRO A 1041 52.58 -18.91 -10.79
C PRO A 1041 51.44 -18.67 -9.76
N THR A 1042 50.92 -19.74 -9.15
CA THR A 1042 50.02 -19.72 -8.00
C THR A 1042 50.61 -20.41 -6.76
N GLY A 1043 51.70 -21.17 -6.92
CA GLY A 1043 52.41 -21.82 -5.83
C GLY A 1043 53.40 -20.87 -5.16
N VAL A 1044 53.30 -20.70 -3.84
CA VAL A 1044 54.29 -19.93 -3.06
C VAL A 1044 55.51 -20.82 -2.80
N LEU A 1045 56.65 -20.42 -3.33
CA LEU A 1045 57.93 -21.11 -3.16
C LEU A 1045 58.61 -20.71 -1.86
N ARG A 1046 58.51 -19.43 -1.50
CA ARG A 1046 59.08 -18.86 -0.27
C ARG A 1046 58.31 -17.63 0.18
N THR A 1047 58.13 -17.49 1.49
CA THR A 1047 57.68 -16.23 2.13
C THR A 1047 58.84 -15.59 2.87
N ILE A 1048 59.04 -14.28 2.67
CA ILE A 1048 60.08 -13.47 3.31
C ILE A 1048 59.40 -12.36 4.10
N SER A 1049 59.76 -12.15 5.37
CA SER A 1049 59.22 -11.06 6.20
C SER A 1049 60.26 -9.97 6.44
N VAL A 1050 59.86 -8.70 6.34
CA VAL A 1050 60.74 -7.52 6.61
C VAL A 1050 59.99 -6.41 7.34
N GLY A 1051 60.72 -5.56 8.04
CA GLY A 1051 60.19 -4.38 8.75
C GLY A 1051 60.51 -3.04 8.06
N THR A 1052 60.95 -3.08 6.80
CA THR A 1052 61.41 -1.92 6.02
C THR A 1052 60.85 -1.98 4.60
N ASN A 1053 60.87 -0.85 3.88
CA ASN A 1053 60.41 -0.68 2.49
C ASN A 1053 61.28 -1.40 1.43
N GLN A 1054 61.97 -2.47 1.82
CA GLN A 1054 62.89 -3.21 0.97
C GLN A 1054 62.90 -4.68 1.38
N PHE A 1055 62.67 -5.55 0.39
CA PHE A 1055 62.93 -6.99 0.51
C PHE A 1055 64.28 -7.33 -0.11
N THR A 1056 64.97 -8.31 0.47
CA THR A 1056 66.16 -8.91 -0.11
C THR A 1056 65.97 -10.41 -0.24
N TYR A 1057 65.98 -10.89 -1.48
CA TYR A 1057 65.97 -12.31 -1.80
C TYR A 1057 67.38 -12.75 -2.21
N THR A 1058 68.04 -13.45 -1.30
CA THR A 1058 69.48 -13.71 -1.39
C THR A 1058 69.82 -14.79 -2.42
N ALA A 1059 71.00 -14.73 -3.02
CA ALA A 1059 71.51 -15.72 -3.96
C ALA A 1059 71.49 -17.15 -3.39
N ALA A 1060 71.73 -17.29 -2.09
CA ALA A 1060 71.66 -18.58 -1.39
C ALA A 1060 70.23 -19.12 -1.32
N GLN A 1061 69.23 -18.27 -1.09
CA GLN A 1061 67.83 -18.68 -1.08
C GLN A 1061 67.35 -19.07 -2.49
N LYS A 1062 67.72 -18.30 -3.52
CA LYS A 1062 67.44 -18.67 -4.94
C LYS A 1062 68.02 -20.03 -5.31
N SER A 1063 69.27 -20.28 -4.90
CA SER A 1063 69.94 -21.56 -5.14
C SER A 1063 69.27 -22.71 -4.40
N ALA A 1064 68.72 -22.46 -3.21
CA ALA A 1064 67.97 -23.46 -2.46
C ALA A 1064 66.59 -23.75 -3.07
N ASP A 1065 65.95 -22.73 -3.64
CA ASP A 1065 64.58 -22.81 -4.15
C ASP A 1065 64.52 -23.43 -5.56
N TRP A 1066 65.48 -23.12 -6.44
CA TRP A 1066 65.50 -23.64 -7.83
C TRP A 1066 66.73 -24.48 -8.19
N GLY A 1067 67.82 -24.39 -7.44
CA GLY A 1067 69.14 -24.87 -7.90
C GLY A 1067 69.73 -24.01 -9.02
N SER A 1068 69.01 -23.87 -10.13
CA SER A 1068 69.27 -22.94 -11.24
C SER A 1068 68.04 -22.05 -11.48
N PRO A 1069 68.02 -20.80 -11.01
CA PRO A 1069 66.86 -19.93 -11.14
C PRO A 1069 66.55 -19.57 -12.61
N PRO A 1070 65.26 -19.39 -12.98
CA PRO A 1070 64.86 -18.79 -14.26
C PRO A 1070 65.25 -17.29 -14.32
N PRO A 1071 65.16 -16.61 -15.47
CA PRO A 1071 65.58 -15.21 -15.58
C PRO A 1071 64.75 -14.23 -14.73
N SER A 1072 63.52 -14.59 -14.40
CA SER A 1072 62.61 -13.80 -13.56
C SER A 1072 61.55 -14.68 -12.92
N ALA A 1073 60.96 -14.21 -11.82
CA ALA A 1073 59.77 -14.79 -11.21
C ALA A 1073 58.78 -13.69 -10.80
N GLN A 1074 57.54 -14.07 -10.53
CA GLN A 1074 56.55 -13.20 -9.92
C GLN A 1074 56.73 -13.19 -8.40
N ALA A 1075 56.58 -12.02 -7.78
CA ALA A 1075 56.53 -11.87 -6.34
C ALA A 1075 55.29 -11.07 -5.94
N ARG A 1076 54.72 -11.42 -4.79
CA ARG A 1076 53.55 -10.77 -4.18
C ARG A 1076 53.96 -10.14 -2.87
N VAL A 1077 53.73 -8.83 -2.73
CA VAL A 1077 54.06 -8.06 -1.53
C VAL A 1077 52.79 -7.68 -0.79
N TYR A 1078 52.80 -7.90 0.52
CA TYR A 1078 51.72 -7.59 1.46
C TYR A 1078 52.24 -6.73 2.60
N MET A 1079 51.53 -5.65 2.91
CA MET A 1079 51.69 -4.98 4.20
C MET A 1079 50.85 -5.71 5.25
N MET A 1080 51.38 -5.84 6.47
CA MET A 1080 50.75 -6.61 7.54
C MET A 1080 49.98 -5.70 8.50
N SER A 1081 48.77 -6.13 8.86
CA SER A 1081 47.98 -5.59 9.95
C SER A 1081 47.98 -6.54 11.14
N ALA A 1082 48.02 -5.99 12.34
CA ALA A 1082 47.85 -6.76 13.57
C ALA A 1082 46.41 -7.27 13.76
N THR A 1083 45.43 -6.67 13.08
CA THR A 1083 44.01 -7.01 13.22
C THR A 1083 43.57 -8.03 12.16
N VAL A 1084 43.84 -7.77 10.87
CA VAL A 1084 43.35 -8.61 9.76
C VAL A 1084 44.44 -9.41 9.03
N GLY A 1085 45.69 -9.34 9.48
CA GLY A 1085 46.80 -10.06 8.84
C GLY A 1085 47.24 -9.42 7.53
N ARG A 1086 47.27 -10.19 6.43
CA ARG A 1086 47.78 -9.71 5.13
C ARG A 1086 46.85 -8.64 4.51
N GLY A 1087 47.46 -7.53 4.10
CA GLY A 1087 46.82 -6.46 3.34
C GLY A 1087 46.53 -6.82 1.89
N HIS A 1088 46.20 -5.82 1.08
CA HIS A 1088 46.03 -6.02 -0.36
C HIS A 1088 47.35 -6.40 -1.04
N VAL A 1089 47.26 -7.28 -2.03
CA VAL A 1089 48.41 -7.76 -2.79
C VAL A 1089 48.92 -6.69 -3.76
N ALA A 1090 50.24 -6.55 -3.84
CA ALA A 1090 50.91 -5.91 -4.95
C ALA A 1090 51.82 -6.93 -5.66
N GLU A 1091 51.72 -7.03 -6.98
CA GLU A 1091 52.53 -7.97 -7.77
C GLU A 1091 53.70 -7.24 -8.45
N VAL A 1092 54.85 -7.89 -8.50
CA VAL A 1092 56.04 -7.41 -9.21
C VAL A 1092 56.78 -8.57 -9.85
N THR A 1093 57.22 -8.37 -11.09
CA THR A 1093 58.18 -9.29 -11.72
C THR A 1093 59.58 -8.95 -11.24
N ILE A 1094 60.24 -9.91 -10.61
CA ILE A 1094 61.56 -9.76 -10.04
C ILE A 1094 62.60 -10.50 -10.90
N PRO A 1095 63.79 -9.93 -11.12
CA PRO A 1095 64.90 -10.67 -11.73
C PRO A 1095 65.45 -11.67 -10.71
N LEU A 1096 66.01 -12.79 -11.16
CA LEU A 1096 66.61 -13.82 -10.27
C LEU A 1096 68.08 -14.06 -10.57
#